data_AF-A0A2K3PIV4-F1
#
_entry.id   AF-A0A2K3PIV4-F1
#
_cell.length_a   1.000
_cell.length_b   1.000
_cell.length_c   1.000
_cell.angle_alpha   90.00
_cell.angle_beta   90.00
_cell.angle_gamma   90.00
#
_symmetry.space_group_name_H-M   'P 1'
#
loop_
_entity.id
_entity.type
_entity.pdbx_description
1 polymer ?
#
loop_
_entity_poly.entity_id
_entity_poly.type
_entity_poly.pdbx_seq_one_letter_code
_entity_poly.pdbx_strand_id
1 'polypeptide(L)'
;MCVHHVDARGHSGGIWILKQIGSNIVSVVHEVFMDTITIKLSLGNSYWFLTGIYASPTYTSRLELWNHLIDLKKNINKPWLLMGDFNEIVHPSEQKGGNFSHSRAATLLNVMDKCNLVDIGMTGGSFTWNRPCTGNRMVYRRLDRALADVSWRMAFSDAYVEVLCKFHSDHNPLILRCGIPLHNDGPRPFRFEAAWITHPNYSDIVQTAWGKSPDNFISCLHNVQQDSLRFNTEIFGNIRKRKNQIERRLKGIQQTLERIDSARLIYIQRELQQEYDTILGQEEIHWYQKARDDWIKLGDRNTKFFHTKTIIRRKRNKIHGLHLPNGIWCNDDTILRQEAQTYFKNFFCSQTPLASGELNGLPLAPILNEEAYQSLSSQVTRDEVTQALNQMHPFKAPGPDGFQGIFFKQYWHIVGDDVVRIISTAFDTGSFHPSISETLIALIPKVDCPNNFKELRPISLCNTVYKLITKIMVNRLRPHLNQIVGPFQSSFLPGKGTTDNAIILQEAIHSMRKSKRKKGDMVFKIDLEKAYDNVNWEFLEFCLQRNGFPPTIIKLIMFCVSSSSMSIMWNGRRLPNFTPTKGLRQGDPLSPYLFVLCMECLSQVIIKAVNDGLWKPVRLSRNGPPLSHLFFADDVLLFAKATKSQALNVATTLTHFASFSGLKVNATKSKVFFSSSTKRGKMTSIVTSTGISRTHSLEKYLGFPMMHGRLQRKDYEFLEEKISHRLASWQHNLLNKAGRMTLVKSVLNSIPNYYMQVAWLPQSTCETIDRMARNFLWKGNSSTGVHLVSWDKITRPKKLGGLGIRKSREANTALLGKLVWSIHQNCDSLWVQVLKHKYINNGSFITMTKKPGSVTWNAIMKALLALRDGFEFRLGNGNSSFWFSNWSGTGKLADKVLYVDIHDLEMSVKDVYTDGNWNFNMLYTNIPTAVTDHLKMIPVCLNSQVADCYTWKGNLNGIYSARDGYFWLNRNEFAGNDTDSISWTWLWNISAPEKLKFFLWTALHNSLPTREMLCHRNMLQANHCPRCNQEIETTLHCLRDCDFAIRLWHSIGFTDQSFYRENDLYNWLRIGIQGKSVFMFLAAVWWLWRARNLLCLANELVSLITLRMWTENYAHLLFRCFFKQATVPDTKWVRWNAHRGS
;
A
#
# COMPACT_ATOMS: atom_id res chain seq x y z
N MET A 1 23.33 -21.62 -4.85
CA MET A 1 22.34 -22.72 -5.01
C MET A 1 22.89 -23.68 -6.04
N CYS A 2 23.68 -24.67 -5.63
CA CYS A 2 23.88 -25.91 -6.39
C CYS A 2 24.23 -26.95 -5.34
N VAL A 3 23.66 -28.16 -5.41
CA VAL A 3 24.06 -29.21 -4.47
C VAL A 3 24.66 -30.41 -5.18
N HIS A 4 24.12 -30.87 -6.33
CA HIS A 4 24.74 -31.94 -7.13
C HIS A 4 24.51 -31.77 -8.64
N HIS A 5 25.45 -32.21 -9.48
CA HIS A 5 25.31 -32.18 -10.95
C HIS A 5 25.93 -33.42 -11.60
N VAL A 6 25.49 -33.71 -12.82
CA VAL A 6 26.11 -34.65 -13.77
C VAL A 6 26.38 -33.86 -15.04
N ASP A 7 27.64 -33.82 -15.46
CA ASP A 7 28.05 -33.11 -16.67
C ASP A 7 27.48 -33.77 -17.93
N ALA A 8 27.24 -32.96 -18.95
CA ALA A 8 26.84 -33.41 -20.27
C ALA A 8 27.94 -34.28 -20.91
N ARG A 9 27.57 -35.39 -21.57
CA ARG A 9 28.51 -36.26 -22.31
C ARG A 9 28.22 -36.21 -23.81
N GLY A 10 29.12 -35.58 -24.57
CA GLY A 10 28.95 -35.42 -26.02
C GLY A 10 27.75 -34.51 -26.35
N HIS A 11 26.78 -35.00 -27.11
CA HIS A 11 25.54 -34.28 -27.43
C HIS A 11 24.39 -34.55 -26.43
N SER A 12 24.59 -35.34 -25.38
CA SER A 12 23.60 -35.54 -24.31
C SER A 12 23.51 -34.31 -23.41
N GLY A 13 22.34 -34.07 -22.79
CA GLY A 13 22.17 -33.05 -21.75
C GLY A 13 22.75 -33.49 -20.40
N GLY A 14 23.07 -32.53 -19.53
CA GLY A 14 23.48 -32.79 -18.14
C GLY A 14 22.34 -32.60 -17.13
N ILE A 15 22.49 -33.15 -15.91
CA ILE A 15 21.50 -33.02 -14.83
C ILE A 15 21.99 -32.06 -13.76
N TRP A 16 21.12 -31.13 -13.35
CA TRP A 16 21.35 -30.23 -12.23
C TRP A 16 20.30 -30.45 -11.15
N ILE A 17 20.73 -30.79 -9.93
CA ILE A 17 19.85 -30.91 -8.77
C ILE A 17 20.13 -29.75 -7.81
N LEU A 18 19.11 -28.90 -7.65
CA LEU A 18 19.17 -27.67 -6.88
C LEU A 18 18.32 -27.76 -5.62
N LYS A 19 18.93 -27.54 -4.46
CA LYS A 19 18.23 -27.41 -3.16
C LYS A 19 18.08 -25.95 -2.77
N GLN A 20 16.90 -25.59 -2.26
CA GLN A 20 16.64 -24.25 -1.73
C GLN A 20 17.47 -23.98 -0.46
N ILE A 21 18.08 -22.80 -0.37
CA ILE A 21 18.83 -22.33 0.81
C ILE A 21 17.87 -22.26 2.01
N GLY A 22 18.26 -22.87 3.13
CA GLY A 22 17.44 -22.94 4.36
C GLY A 22 16.48 -24.14 4.45
N SER A 23 16.54 -25.10 3.53
CA SER A 23 15.77 -26.35 3.63
C SER A 23 16.42 -27.33 4.62
N ASN A 24 15.60 -27.91 5.51
CA ASN A 24 15.99 -28.89 6.53
C ASN A 24 16.26 -30.30 5.97
N ILE A 25 16.10 -30.51 4.66
CA ILE A 25 16.32 -31.82 4.02
C ILE A 25 17.80 -32.03 3.74
N VAL A 26 18.44 -33.03 4.32
CA VAL A 26 19.83 -33.39 3.99
C VAL A 26 19.82 -34.21 2.70
N SER A 27 20.67 -33.87 1.73
CA SER A 27 20.81 -34.59 0.46
C SER A 27 22.24 -35.07 0.29
N VAL A 28 22.43 -36.35 -0.03
CA VAL A 28 23.73 -36.97 -0.29
C VAL A 28 23.65 -37.77 -1.59
N VAL A 29 24.64 -37.63 -2.48
CA VAL A 29 24.72 -38.47 -3.69
C VAL A 29 24.95 -39.91 -3.27
N HIS A 30 24.08 -40.80 -3.71
CA HIS A 30 24.22 -42.23 -3.50
C HIS A 30 25.01 -42.85 -4.66
N GLU A 31 24.66 -42.50 -5.90
CA GLU A 31 25.32 -43.02 -7.09
C GLU A 31 25.09 -42.09 -8.29
N VAL A 32 26.05 -42.09 -9.23
CA VAL A 32 25.94 -41.44 -10.54
C VAL A 32 26.29 -42.49 -11.60
N PHE A 33 25.37 -42.74 -12.53
CA PHE A 33 25.57 -43.70 -13.62
C PHE A 33 25.05 -43.11 -14.92
N MET A 34 25.92 -43.03 -15.94
CA MET A 34 25.64 -42.33 -17.20
C MET A 34 25.04 -40.92 -16.96
N ASP A 35 23.90 -40.63 -17.58
CA ASP A 35 23.15 -39.38 -17.46
C ASP A 35 22.06 -39.49 -16.36
N THR A 36 22.36 -40.17 -15.25
CA THR A 36 21.47 -40.28 -14.08
C THR A 36 22.20 -40.01 -12.77
N ILE A 37 21.46 -39.51 -11.79
CA ILE A 37 21.98 -39.25 -10.44
C ILE A 37 20.96 -39.68 -9.40
N THR A 38 21.37 -40.58 -8.51
CA THR A 38 20.58 -41.04 -7.38
C THR A 38 21.05 -40.34 -6.12
N ILE A 39 20.13 -39.68 -5.42
CA ILE A 39 20.38 -38.98 -4.16
C ILE A 39 19.54 -39.57 -3.04
N LYS A 40 20.15 -39.70 -1.87
CA LYS A 40 19.48 -40.01 -0.61
C LYS A 40 19.00 -38.69 0.01
N LEU A 41 17.68 -38.58 0.23
CA LEU A 41 17.03 -37.43 0.85
C LEU A 41 16.59 -37.79 2.27
N SER A 42 17.13 -37.11 3.26
CA SER A 42 16.86 -37.34 4.68
C SER A 42 16.19 -36.13 5.34
N LEU A 43 15.17 -36.37 6.16
CA LEU A 43 14.53 -35.37 7.00
C LEU A 43 14.37 -35.95 8.41
N GLY A 44 15.21 -35.51 9.36
CA GLY A 44 15.32 -36.16 10.66
C GLY A 44 15.83 -37.60 10.52
N ASN A 45 15.17 -38.57 11.16
CA ASN A 45 15.54 -39.98 11.12
C ASN A 45 14.96 -40.74 9.91
N SER A 46 14.11 -40.11 9.11
CA SER A 46 13.47 -40.72 7.94
C SER A 46 14.20 -40.33 6.65
N TYR A 47 14.36 -41.28 5.73
CA TYR A 47 14.97 -41.02 4.42
C TYR A 47 14.37 -41.86 3.30
N TRP A 48 14.54 -41.38 2.08
CA TRP A 48 14.11 -42.01 0.84
C TRP A 48 15.05 -41.64 -0.31
N PHE A 49 14.94 -42.29 -1.46
CA PHE A 49 15.83 -42.10 -2.60
C PHE A 49 15.12 -41.43 -3.77
N LEU A 50 15.76 -40.42 -4.36
CA LEU A 50 15.35 -39.79 -5.62
C LEU A 50 16.39 -40.08 -6.69
N THR A 51 15.98 -40.66 -7.81
CA THR A 51 16.81 -40.80 -9.01
C THR A 51 16.34 -39.81 -10.08
N GLY A 52 17.20 -38.85 -10.41
CA GLY A 52 17.02 -37.95 -11.55
C GLY A 52 17.47 -38.64 -12.83
N ILE A 53 16.62 -38.66 -13.85
CA ILE A 53 16.86 -39.41 -15.10
C ILE A 53 16.88 -38.48 -16.32
N TYR A 54 17.89 -38.68 -17.16
CA TYR A 54 17.93 -38.21 -18.53
C TYR A 54 18.35 -39.38 -19.43
N ALA A 55 17.40 -40.20 -19.87
CA ALA A 55 17.70 -41.39 -20.65
C ALA A 55 18.14 -41.02 -22.08
N SER A 56 19.11 -41.73 -22.64
CA SER A 56 19.63 -41.44 -23.98
C SER A 56 18.53 -41.49 -25.07
N PRO A 57 18.54 -40.59 -26.08
CA PRO A 57 17.67 -40.73 -27.24
C PRO A 57 17.98 -41.99 -28.07
N THR A 58 19.20 -42.54 -27.94
CA THR A 58 19.63 -43.77 -28.60
C THR A 58 19.13 -45.00 -27.84
N TYR A 59 18.36 -45.87 -28.51
CA TYR A 59 17.69 -47.01 -27.86
C TYR A 59 18.66 -48.03 -27.23
N THR A 60 19.77 -48.36 -27.89
CA THR A 60 20.76 -49.33 -27.35
C THR A 60 21.34 -48.86 -26.03
N SER A 61 21.73 -47.59 -25.93
CA SER A 61 22.22 -46.99 -24.68
C SER A 61 21.15 -46.93 -23.58
N ARG A 62 19.86 -46.85 -23.93
CA ARG A 62 18.78 -46.94 -22.91
C ARG A 62 18.69 -48.32 -22.28
N LEU A 63 19.01 -49.40 -23.01
CA LEU A 63 18.97 -50.76 -22.46
C LEU A 63 19.97 -50.94 -21.31
N GLU A 64 21.15 -50.33 -21.41
CA GLU A 64 22.15 -50.33 -20.35
C GLU A 64 21.65 -49.60 -19.09
N LEU A 65 21.00 -48.44 -19.26
CA LEU A 65 20.35 -47.74 -18.15
C LEU A 65 19.23 -48.56 -17.52
N TRP A 66 18.41 -49.23 -18.33
CA TRP A 66 17.33 -50.09 -17.86
C TRP A 66 17.83 -51.27 -17.02
N ASN A 67 18.88 -51.95 -17.45
CA ASN A 67 19.52 -52.99 -16.66
C ASN A 67 20.13 -52.43 -15.37
N HIS A 68 20.77 -51.27 -15.43
CA HIS A 68 21.30 -50.60 -14.26
C HIS A 68 20.21 -50.24 -13.24
N LEU A 69 19.04 -49.73 -13.65
CA LEU A 69 17.94 -49.43 -12.72
C LEU A 69 17.43 -50.69 -12.00
N ILE A 70 17.42 -51.84 -12.70
CA ILE A 70 17.05 -53.14 -12.11
C ILE A 70 18.08 -53.57 -11.07
N ASP A 71 19.37 -53.40 -11.35
CA ASP A 71 20.43 -53.72 -10.39
C ASP A 71 20.48 -52.73 -9.21
N LEU A 72 20.29 -51.44 -9.47
CA LEU A 72 20.19 -50.39 -8.45
C LEU A 72 19.02 -50.66 -7.50
N LYS A 73 17.88 -51.14 -7.99
CA LYS A 73 16.74 -51.49 -7.12
C LYS A 73 17.11 -52.56 -6.10
N LYS A 74 17.99 -53.52 -6.42
CA LYS A 74 18.46 -54.54 -5.48
C LYS A 74 19.20 -53.91 -4.28
N ASN A 75 19.82 -52.74 -4.49
CA ASN A 75 20.56 -52.00 -3.48
C ASN A 75 19.72 -50.94 -2.73
N ILE A 76 18.50 -50.62 -3.22
CA ILE A 76 17.60 -49.63 -2.60
C ILE A 76 16.50 -50.31 -1.79
N ASN A 77 16.66 -50.28 -0.46
CA ASN A 77 15.75 -50.90 0.52
C ASN A 77 14.77 -49.94 1.21
N LYS A 78 14.63 -48.71 0.70
CA LYS A 78 13.72 -47.66 1.22
C LYS A 78 12.86 -47.08 0.09
N PRO A 79 11.82 -46.28 0.41
CA PRO A 79 11.01 -45.58 -0.58
C PRO A 79 11.83 -44.96 -1.70
N TRP A 80 11.48 -45.28 -2.94
CA TRP A 80 12.22 -44.85 -4.12
C TRP A 80 11.33 -44.20 -5.16
N LEU A 81 11.80 -43.07 -5.69
CA LEU A 81 11.16 -42.29 -6.74
C LEU A 81 12.18 -42.00 -7.85
N LEU A 82 11.76 -42.23 -9.09
CA LEU A 82 12.49 -41.91 -10.30
C LEU A 82 11.73 -40.79 -11.03
N MET A 83 12.41 -39.74 -11.46
CA MET A 83 11.76 -38.62 -12.13
C MET A 83 12.69 -37.96 -13.15
N GLY A 84 12.16 -37.66 -14.34
CA GLY A 84 12.93 -37.01 -15.40
C GLY A 84 12.46 -37.40 -16.79
N ASP A 85 13.35 -37.27 -17.77
CA ASP A 85 13.12 -37.60 -19.17
C ASP A 85 13.55 -39.04 -19.45
N PHE A 86 12.58 -39.93 -19.71
CA PHE A 86 12.84 -41.34 -19.98
C PHE A 86 13.05 -41.63 -21.47
N ASN A 87 12.85 -40.64 -22.36
CA ASN A 87 12.94 -40.77 -23.81
C ASN A 87 12.18 -41.98 -24.42
N GLU A 88 11.17 -42.48 -23.71
CA GLU A 88 10.35 -43.63 -24.10
C GLU A 88 8.90 -43.48 -23.58
N ILE A 89 7.96 -44.11 -24.29
CA ILE A 89 6.51 -44.12 -23.98
C ILE A 89 6.02 -45.55 -23.74
N VAL A 90 4.99 -45.72 -22.90
CA VAL A 90 4.50 -47.05 -22.49
C VAL A 90 3.12 -47.39 -23.03
N HIS A 91 2.33 -46.40 -23.46
CA HIS A 91 1.02 -46.62 -24.07
C HIS A 91 0.88 -45.90 -25.43
N PRO A 92 0.10 -46.44 -26.38
CA PRO A 92 -0.18 -45.76 -27.66
C PRO A 92 -0.81 -44.37 -27.47
N SER A 93 -1.61 -44.19 -26.42
CA SER A 93 -2.24 -42.92 -26.05
C SER A 93 -1.25 -41.83 -25.61
N GLU A 94 -0.01 -42.19 -25.29
CA GLU A 94 1.07 -41.26 -24.91
C GLU A 94 1.79 -40.64 -26.12
N GLN A 95 1.32 -40.92 -27.34
CA GLN A 95 1.84 -40.34 -28.57
C GLN A 95 0.73 -39.80 -29.47
N LYS A 96 1.03 -38.72 -30.19
CA LYS A 96 0.20 -38.20 -31.27
C LYS A 96 1.07 -37.82 -32.46
N GLY A 97 0.72 -38.30 -33.65
CA GLY A 97 1.38 -37.90 -34.91
C GLY A 97 2.60 -38.72 -35.32
N GLY A 98 2.87 -39.87 -34.70
CA GLY A 98 3.92 -40.79 -35.17
C GLY A 98 3.67 -42.24 -34.73
N ASN A 99 4.60 -43.15 -35.06
CA ASN A 99 4.45 -44.59 -34.80
C ASN A 99 4.81 -44.97 -33.36
N PHE A 100 3.92 -45.72 -32.71
CA PHE A 100 4.14 -46.35 -31.40
C PHE A 100 4.86 -47.70 -31.59
N SER A 101 5.80 -48.01 -30.72
CA SER A 101 6.60 -49.24 -30.80
C SER A 101 6.34 -50.12 -29.59
N HIS A 102 5.58 -51.20 -29.81
CA HIS A 102 5.20 -52.13 -28.75
C HIS A 102 6.41 -52.81 -28.09
N SER A 103 7.44 -53.17 -28.88
CA SER A 103 8.66 -53.79 -28.34
C SER A 103 9.43 -52.87 -27.39
N ARG A 104 9.55 -51.59 -27.72
CA ARG A 104 10.22 -50.59 -26.87
C ARG A 104 9.42 -50.27 -25.61
N ALA A 105 8.11 -50.10 -25.74
CA ALA A 105 7.21 -49.93 -24.61
C ALA A 105 7.27 -51.13 -23.65
N ALA A 106 7.27 -52.35 -24.18
CA ALA A 106 7.38 -53.59 -23.40
C ALA A 106 8.70 -53.66 -22.61
N THR A 107 9.79 -53.09 -23.15
CA THR A 107 11.08 -53.06 -22.44
C THR A 107 11.01 -52.16 -21.20
N LEU A 108 10.46 -50.95 -21.33
CA LEU A 108 10.32 -50.04 -20.17
C LEU A 108 9.27 -50.58 -19.17
N LEU A 109 8.18 -51.16 -19.65
CA LEU A 109 7.20 -51.83 -18.78
C LEU A 109 7.82 -52.99 -18.00
N ASN A 110 8.69 -53.80 -18.60
CA ASN A 110 9.42 -54.86 -17.91
C ASN A 110 10.37 -54.32 -16.82
N VAL A 111 11.01 -53.17 -17.05
CA VAL A 111 11.82 -52.49 -16.03
C VAL A 111 10.95 -52.00 -14.88
N MET A 112 9.81 -51.38 -15.20
CA MET A 112 8.84 -50.92 -14.20
C MET A 112 8.36 -52.09 -13.34
N ASP A 113 8.02 -53.22 -13.97
CA ASP A 113 7.56 -54.42 -13.28
C ASP A 113 8.65 -55.03 -12.40
N LYS A 114 9.85 -55.29 -12.94
CA LYS A 114 11.00 -55.82 -12.18
C LYS A 114 11.44 -54.92 -11.02
N CYS A 115 11.21 -53.61 -11.12
CA CYS A 115 11.54 -52.66 -10.06
C CYS A 115 10.36 -52.35 -9.11
N ASN A 116 9.18 -52.96 -9.32
CA ASN A 116 7.92 -52.65 -8.63
C ASN A 116 7.53 -51.16 -8.68
N LEU A 117 7.78 -50.51 -9.82
CA LEU A 117 7.53 -49.10 -10.05
C LEU A 117 6.17 -48.87 -10.69
N VAL A 118 5.43 -47.91 -10.14
CA VAL A 118 4.13 -47.47 -10.65
C VAL A 118 4.27 -46.02 -11.13
N ASP A 119 3.66 -45.72 -12.27
CA ASP A 119 3.54 -44.33 -12.74
C ASP A 119 2.62 -43.55 -11.80
N ILE A 120 3.11 -42.44 -11.25
CA ILE A 120 2.35 -41.59 -10.32
C ILE A 120 1.11 -40.95 -10.98
N GLY A 121 1.08 -40.92 -12.31
CA GLY A 121 0.03 -40.27 -13.08
C GLY A 121 0.26 -38.76 -13.18
N MET A 122 -0.24 -38.19 -14.28
CA MET A 122 -0.02 -36.77 -14.61
C MET A 122 -1.34 -36.05 -14.79
N THR A 123 -1.38 -34.81 -14.31
CA THR A 123 -2.52 -33.91 -14.42
C THR A 123 -2.14 -32.71 -15.29
N GLY A 124 -3.09 -32.23 -16.10
CA GLY A 124 -2.85 -31.16 -17.08
C GLY A 124 -2.70 -31.69 -18.49
N GLY A 125 -1.57 -31.41 -19.15
CA GLY A 125 -1.32 -31.84 -20.53
C GLY A 125 -0.97 -33.33 -20.64
N SER A 126 -1.54 -34.03 -21.64
CA SER A 126 -1.31 -35.47 -21.87
C SER A 126 0.07 -35.80 -22.46
N PHE A 127 0.82 -34.80 -22.92
CA PHE A 127 2.14 -34.96 -23.54
C PHE A 127 3.12 -34.00 -22.88
N THR A 128 4.37 -34.43 -22.76
CA THR A 128 5.44 -33.66 -22.14
C THR A 128 6.46 -33.18 -23.14
N TRP A 129 6.53 -33.78 -24.33
CA TRP A 129 7.42 -33.39 -25.40
C TRP A 129 6.66 -33.18 -26.71
N ASN A 130 7.11 -32.23 -27.52
CA ASN A 130 6.70 -32.17 -28.92
C ASN A 130 7.77 -31.55 -29.83
N ARG A 131 7.77 -31.99 -31.09
CA ARG A 131 8.64 -31.45 -32.13
C ARG A 131 7.95 -31.47 -33.50
N PRO A 132 8.17 -30.46 -34.34
CA PRO A 132 7.74 -30.48 -35.73
C PRO A 132 8.53 -31.53 -36.53
N CYS A 133 7.83 -32.35 -37.31
CA CYS A 133 8.41 -33.24 -38.31
C CYS A 133 8.28 -32.62 -39.71
N THR A 134 9.05 -33.17 -40.66
CA THR A 134 8.97 -32.82 -42.08
C THR A 134 7.52 -32.91 -42.58
N GLY A 135 7.04 -31.86 -43.25
CA GLY A 135 5.66 -31.77 -43.77
C GLY A 135 4.60 -31.18 -42.82
N ASN A 136 4.97 -30.26 -41.91
CA ASN A 136 4.03 -29.55 -41.01
C ASN A 136 3.25 -30.45 -40.03
N ARG A 137 3.64 -31.73 -39.87
CA ARG A 137 3.06 -32.63 -38.86
C ARG A 137 3.81 -32.48 -37.54
N MET A 138 3.08 -32.32 -36.45
CA MET A 138 3.65 -32.21 -35.10
C MET A 138 3.56 -33.55 -34.39
N VAL A 139 4.69 -34.06 -33.89
CA VAL A 139 4.74 -35.26 -33.05
C VAL A 139 4.71 -34.83 -31.60
N TYR A 140 3.82 -35.42 -30.82
CA TYR A 140 3.74 -35.25 -29.38
C TYR A 140 4.02 -36.59 -28.70
N ARG A 141 4.79 -36.58 -27.60
CA ARG A 141 5.07 -37.76 -26.78
C ARG A 141 5.08 -37.42 -25.29
N ARG A 142 4.78 -38.39 -24.43
CA ARG A 142 4.96 -38.30 -22.97
C ARG A 142 6.31 -38.91 -22.55
N LEU A 143 7.40 -38.19 -22.80
CA LEU A 143 8.76 -38.67 -22.51
C LEU A 143 9.14 -38.48 -21.03
N ASP A 144 8.81 -37.32 -20.47
CA ASP A 144 9.00 -37.04 -19.04
C ASP A 144 7.92 -37.69 -18.16
N ARG A 145 8.34 -38.36 -17.08
CA ARG A 145 7.44 -39.00 -16.10
C ARG A 145 8.05 -39.08 -14.70
N ALA A 146 7.22 -39.45 -13.72
CA ALA A 146 7.67 -39.83 -12.39
C ALA A 146 7.13 -41.23 -12.04
N LEU A 147 8.04 -42.13 -11.70
CA LEU A 147 7.77 -43.52 -11.36
C LEU A 147 8.17 -43.74 -9.89
N ALA A 148 7.32 -44.37 -9.10
CA ALA A 148 7.60 -44.62 -7.69
C ALA A 148 7.31 -46.06 -7.31
N ASP A 149 8.10 -46.62 -6.39
CA ASP A 149 7.75 -47.91 -5.82
C ASP A 149 6.56 -47.81 -4.86
N VAL A 150 5.96 -48.96 -4.56
CA VAL A 150 4.76 -49.03 -3.69
C VAL A 150 5.03 -48.40 -2.33
N SER A 151 6.23 -48.58 -1.77
CA SER A 151 6.58 -48.03 -0.46
C SER A 151 6.66 -46.51 -0.46
N TRP A 152 7.15 -45.90 -1.54
CA TRP A 152 7.11 -44.45 -1.74
C TRP A 152 5.70 -43.95 -1.99
N ARG A 153 4.92 -44.68 -2.80
CA ARG A 153 3.52 -44.34 -3.07
C ARG A 153 2.67 -44.37 -1.81
N MET A 154 2.92 -45.31 -0.90
CA MET A 154 2.26 -45.37 0.40
C MET A 154 2.70 -44.23 1.34
N ALA A 155 3.98 -43.88 1.34
CA ALA A 155 4.50 -42.77 2.14
C ALA A 155 3.95 -41.39 1.67
N PHE A 156 3.61 -41.28 0.39
CA PHE A 156 3.04 -40.08 -0.22
C PHE A 156 1.78 -40.41 -1.05
N SER A 157 0.74 -40.91 -0.38
CA SER A 157 -0.51 -41.39 -0.99
C SER A 157 -1.17 -40.37 -1.92
N ASP A 158 -1.12 -39.09 -1.56
CA ASP A 158 -1.76 -37.99 -2.29
C ASP A 158 -0.84 -37.30 -3.30
N ALA A 159 0.30 -37.92 -3.61
CA ALA A 159 1.24 -37.34 -4.55
C ALA A 159 0.72 -37.37 -5.98
N TYR A 160 0.87 -36.27 -6.71
CA TYR A 160 0.57 -36.24 -8.14
C TYR A 160 1.56 -35.36 -8.91
N VAL A 161 1.74 -35.67 -10.19
CA VAL A 161 2.54 -34.85 -11.10
C VAL A 161 1.64 -33.90 -11.87
N GLU A 162 2.03 -32.63 -11.96
CA GLU A 162 1.37 -31.61 -12.78
C GLU A 162 2.29 -31.19 -13.93
N VAL A 163 1.75 -31.20 -15.16
CA VAL A 163 2.45 -30.78 -16.38
C VAL A 163 2.29 -29.29 -16.56
N LEU A 164 3.39 -28.55 -16.44
CA LEU A 164 3.39 -27.09 -16.59
C LEU A 164 3.54 -26.71 -18.07
N CYS A 165 3.14 -25.48 -18.39
CA CYS A 165 3.28 -24.95 -19.76
C CYS A 165 4.77 -24.68 -20.09
N LYS A 166 5.22 -25.17 -21.24
CA LYS A 166 6.53 -24.81 -21.81
C LYS A 166 6.46 -23.52 -22.61
N PHE A 167 7.53 -22.73 -22.53
CA PHE A 167 7.64 -21.45 -23.24
C PHE A 167 8.69 -21.50 -24.36
N HIS A 168 9.85 -22.11 -24.12
CA HIS A 168 10.97 -22.13 -25.08
C HIS A 168 11.66 -23.51 -25.21
N SER A 169 11.24 -24.50 -24.43
CA SER A 169 11.74 -25.89 -24.54
C SER A 169 10.77 -26.73 -25.37
N ASP A 170 11.29 -27.77 -26.00
CA ASP A 170 10.52 -28.87 -26.58
C ASP A 170 9.96 -29.82 -25.51
N HIS A 171 10.37 -29.68 -24.25
CA HIS A 171 9.78 -30.36 -23.07
C HIS A 171 8.92 -29.43 -22.19
N ASN A 172 7.90 -30.00 -21.56
CA ASN A 172 7.04 -29.40 -20.55
C ASN A 172 7.64 -29.62 -19.15
N PRO A 173 7.82 -28.58 -18.34
CA PRO A 173 8.31 -28.76 -16.98
C PRO A 173 7.33 -29.58 -16.14
N LEU A 174 7.84 -30.52 -15.35
CA LEU A 174 7.04 -31.31 -14.42
C LEU A 174 7.18 -30.81 -12.99
N ILE A 175 6.08 -30.80 -12.24
CA ILE A 175 6.11 -30.57 -10.79
C ILE A 175 5.45 -31.75 -10.07
N LEU A 176 6.20 -32.40 -9.20
CA LEU A 176 5.67 -33.42 -8.29
C LEU A 176 5.21 -32.73 -7.00
N ARG A 177 3.96 -32.97 -6.59
CA ARG A 177 3.37 -32.45 -5.35
C ARG A 177 3.13 -33.62 -4.41
N CYS A 178 3.78 -33.64 -3.24
CA CYS A 178 3.74 -34.79 -2.31
C CYS A 178 2.82 -34.57 -1.08
N GLY A 179 1.59 -34.06 -1.26
CA GLY A 179 0.66 -33.94 -0.13
C GLY A 179 -0.66 -33.22 -0.43
N ILE A 180 -1.69 -33.57 0.37
CA ILE A 180 -3.06 -33.08 0.29
C ILE A 180 -3.10 -31.54 0.34
N PRO A 181 -3.74 -30.85 -0.62
CA PRO A 181 -4.24 -29.51 -0.34
C PRO A 181 -5.32 -29.69 0.72
N LEU A 182 -5.07 -29.29 1.99
CA LEU A 182 -6.06 -29.30 3.09
C LEU A 182 -7.49 -29.39 2.52
N HIS A 183 -8.11 -30.56 2.65
CA HIS A 183 -9.49 -30.79 2.24
C HIS A 183 -10.30 -29.59 2.74
N ASN A 184 -10.98 -28.87 1.85
CA ASN A 184 -11.76 -27.69 2.23
C ASN A 184 -13.19 -28.09 2.63
N ASP A 185 -13.35 -29.19 3.35
CA ASP A 185 -14.65 -29.75 3.75
C ASP A 185 -15.30 -29.00 4.92
N GLY A 186 -15.28 -27.66 4.86
CA GLY A 186 -16.03 -26.81 5.76
C GLY A 186 -16.73 -25.71 4.96
N PRO A 187 -17.94 -25.29 5.36
CA PRO A 187 -18.67 -24.25 4.66
C PRO A 187 -17.85 -22.96 4.65
N ARG A 188 -17.45 -22.53 3.45
CA ARG A 188 -16.83 -21.22 3.25
C ARG A 188 -17.91 -20.15 3.35
N PRO A 189 -17.66 -19.04 4.05
CA PRO A 189 -18.63 -17.95 4.09
C PRO A 189 -18.85 -17.41 2.68
N PHE A 190 -20.09 -17.05 2.37
CA PHE A 190 -20.44 -16.35 1.14
C PHE A 190 -19.61 -15.07 1.01
N ARG A 191 -19.22 -14.74 -0.22
CA ARG A 191 -18.52 -13.50 -0.56
C ARG A 191 -19.03 -13.03 -1.91
N PHE A 192 -19.57 -11.83 -1.95
CA PHE A 192 -19.96 -11.17 -3.19
C PHE A 192 -18.76 -11.06 -4.15
N GLU A 193 -18.89 -11.55 -5.39
CA GLU A 193 -17.87 -11.36 -6.42
C GLU A 193 -18.19 -10.14 -7.27
N ALA A 194 -17.34 -9.11 -7.21
CA ALA A 194 -17.60 -7.85 -7.91
C ALA A 194 -17.62 -8.01 -9.44
N ALA A 195 -17.07 -9.11 -9.97
CA ALA A 195 -17.14 -9.43 -11.39
C ALA A 195 -18.58 -9.65 -11.88
N TRP A 196 -19.52 -10.05 -11.00
CA TRP A 196 -20.93 -10.25 -11.36
C TRP A 196 -21.61 -8.96 -11.84
N ILE A 197 -21.20 -7.79 -11.32
CA ILE A 197 -21.72 -6.47 -11.74
C ILE A 197 -21.52 -6.20 -13.23
N THR A 198 -20.52 -6.83 -13.85
CA THR A 198 -20.24 -6.64 -15.28
C THR A 198 -21.24 -7.33 -16.20
N HIS A 199 -22.09 -8.21 -15.67
CA HIS A 199 -23.10 -8.90 -16.45
C HIS A 199 -24.40 -8.08 -16.50
N PRO A 200 -25.00 -7.85 -17.69
CA PRO A 200 -26.15 -6.96 -17.85
C PRO A 200 -27.34 -7.35 -16.95
N ASN A 201 -27.67 -8.64 -16.91
CA ASN A 201 -28.85 -9.14 -16.19
C ASN A 201 -28.65 -9.25 -14.67
N TYR A 202 -27.47 -8.94 -14.13
CA TYR A 202 -27.24 -9.13 -12.70
C TYR A 202 -27.99 -8.09 -11.84
N SER A 203 -28.29 -6.91 -12.40
CA SER A 203 -29.12 -5.91 -11.72
C SER A 203 -30.54 -6.41 -11.47
N ASP A 204 -31.14 -7.06 -12.47
CA ASP A 204 -32.50 -7.61 -12.38
C ASP A 204 -32.57 -8.70 -11.31
N ILE A 205 -31.53 -9.54 -11.22
CA ILE A 205 -31.42 -10.57 -10.18
C ILE A 205 -31.42 -9.95 -8.78
N VAL A 206 -30.68 -8.86 -8.58
CA VAL A 206 -30.68 -8.14 -7.30
C VAL A 206 -32.06 -7.56 -7.02
N GLN A 207 -32.69 -6.91 -7.99
CA GLN A 207 -34.02 -6.30 -7.83
C GLN A 207 -35.09 -7.34 -7.49
N THR A 208 -35.18 -8.43 -8.25
CA THR A 208 -36.15 -9.51 -8.00
C THR A 208 -35.90 -10.19 -6.66
N ALA A 209 -34.65 -10.50 -6.32
CA ALA A 209 -34.32 -11.14 -5.05
C ALA A 209 -34.63 -10.26 -3.85
N TRP A 210 -34.36 -8.96 -3.97
CA TRP A 210 -34.66 -7.96 -2.93
C TRP A 210 -36.17 -7.79 -2.74
N GLY A 211 -36.93 -7.73 -3.83
CA GLY A 211 -38.40 -7.59 -3.80
C GLY A 211 -39.16 -8.78 -3.21
N LYS A 212 -38.52 -9.92 -2.93
CA LYS A 212 -39.15 -11.10 -2.29
C LYS A 212 -39.53 -10.86 -0.82
N SER A 213 -38.93 -9.88 -0.15
CA SER A 213 -39.12 -9.67 1.30
C SER A 213 -38.98 -8.19 1.69
N PRO A 214 -39.77 -7.27 1.09
CA PRO A 214 -39.53 -5.82 1.16
C PRO A 214 -39.46 -5.25 2.58
N ASP A 215 -40.12 -5.88 3.55
CA ASP A 215 -40.16 -5.41 4.94
C ASP A 215 -39.07 -6.02 5.84
N ASN A 216 -38.29 -6.98 5.35
CA ASN A 216 -37.25 -7.65 6.13
C ASN A 216 -35.91 -7.61 5.40
N PHE A 217 -35.09 -6.62 5.78
CA PHE A 217 -33.76 -6.40 5.22
C PHE A 217 -32.81 -7.61 5.33
N ILE A 218 -32.89 -8.37 6.42
CA ILE A 218 -32.05 -9.55 6.61
C ILE A 218 -32.45 -10.63 5.62
N SER A 219 -33.76 -10.83 5.42
CA SER A 219 -34.29 -11.73 4.40
C SER A 219 -33.92 -11.27 2.99
N CYS A 220 -33.99 -9.97 2.69
CA CYS A 220 -33.54 -9.41 1.41
C CYS A 220 -32.09 -9.76 1.09
N LEU A 221 -31.16 -9.52 2.02
CA LEU A 221 -29.75 -9.88 1.85
C LEU A 221 -29.55 -11.38 1.63
N HIS A 222 -30.27 -12.21 2.41
CA HIS A 222 -30.21 -13.66 2.26
C HIS A 222 -30.71 -14.11 0.87
N ASN A 223 -31.81 -13.54 0.39
CA ASN A 223 -32.36 -13.84 -0.94
C ASN A 223 -31.37 -13.47 -2.05
N VAL A 224 -30.76 -12.27 -1.98
CA VAL A 224 -29.72 -11.87 -2.95
C VAL A 224 -28.53 -12.80 -2.90
N GLN A 225 -28.11 -13.25 -1.71
CA GLN A 225 -27.03 -14.20 -1.55
C GLN A 225 -27.32 -15.52 -2.28
N GLN A 226 -28.50 -16.11 -2.07
CA GLN A 226 -28.88 -17.38 -2.71
C GLN A 226 -28.98 -17.24 -4.23
N ASP A 227 -29.67 -16.21 -4.71
CA ASP A 227 -29.84 -15.99 -6.14
C ASP A 227 -28.51 -15.65 -6.83
N SER A 228 -27.58 -14.97 -6.16
CA SER A 228 -26.23 -14.71 -6.67
C SER A 228 -25.39 -15.99 -6.79
N LEU A 229 -25.51 -16.92 -5.84
CA LEU A 229 -24.83 -18.20 -5.90
C LEU A 229 -25.34 -19.03 -7.08
N ARG A 230 -26.66 -19.09 -7.27
CA ARG A 230 -27.30 -19.74 -8.41
C ARG A 230 -26.89 -19.10 -9.74
N PHE A 231 -26.91 -17.77 -9.82
CA PHE A 231 -26.43 -17.02 -10.98
C PHE A 231 -24.98 -17.36 -11.34
N ASN A 232 -24.11 -17.47 -10.34
CA ASN A 232 -22.71 -17.79 -10.55
C ASN A 232 -22.50 -19.19 -11.14
N THR A 233 -23.32 -20.17 -10.74
CA THR A 233 -23.24 -21.54 -11.25
C THR A 233 -23.90 -21.72 -12.61
N GLU A 234 -25.07 -21.12 -12.82
CA GLU A 234 -25.91 -21.38 -14.01
C GLU A 234 -25.64 -20.42 -15.17
N ILE A 235 -25.33 -19.14 -14.90
CA ILE A 235 -25.26 -18.08 -15.93
C ILE A 235 -23.85 -17.50 -16.07
N PHE A 236 -23.25 -17.01 -14.98
CA PHE A 236 -21.96 -16.30 -15.06
C PHE A 236 -20.78 -17.25 -15.37
N GLY A 237 -20.80 -18.42 -14.73
CA GLY A 237 -19.83 -19.49 -14.91
C GLY A 237 -18.39 -19.17 -14.50
N ASN A 238 -17.48 -20.11 -14.80
CA ASN A 238 -16.07 -19.96 -14.47
C ASN A 238 -15.34 -19.08 -15.51
N ILE A 239 -14.89 -17.90 -15.09
CA ILE A 239 -14.18 -16.91 -15.92
C ILE A 239 -13.00 -17.55 -16.70
N ARG A 240 -12.21 -18.42 -16.07
CA ARG A 240 -11.04 -19.06 -16.70
C ARG A 240 -11.45 -20.04 -17.79
N LYS A 241 -12.51 -20.83 -17.56
CA LYS A 241 -13.05 -21.75 -18.58
C LYS A 241 -13.56 -20.99 -19.80
N ARG A 242 -14.38 -19.94 -19.58
CA ARG A 242 -14.93 -19.09 -20.65
C ARG A 242 -13.82 -18.41 -21.46
N LYS A 243 -12.80 -17.85 -20.80
CA LYS A 243 -11.62 -17.26 -21.44
C LYS A 243 -10.92 -18.23 -22.39
N ASN A 244 -10.61 -19.43 -21.91
CA ASN A 244 -9.90 -20.45 -22.71
C ASN A 244 -10.72 -20.88 -23.93
N GLN A 245 -12.05 -20.90 -23.83
CA GLN A 245 -12.93 -21.23 -24.97
C GLN A 245 -12.87 -20.15 -26.05
N ILE A 246 -12.94 -18.86 -25.69
CA ILE A 246 -12.87 -17.77 -26.68
C ILE A 246 -11.48 -17.68 -27.32
N GLU A 247 -10.40 -17.84 -26.56
CA GLU A 247 -9.04 -17.85 -27.12
C GLU A 247 -8.86 -18.92 -28.21
N ARG A 248 -9.44 -20.11 -28.01
CA ARG A 248 -9.42 -21.18 -29.01
C ARG A 248 -10.21 -20.80 -30.27
N ARG A 249 -11.38 -20.17 -30.13
CA ARG A 249 -12.22 -19.73 -31.25
C ARG A 249 -11.55 -18.61 -32.05
N LEU A 250 -11.03 -17.58 -31.38
CA LEU A 250 -10.30 -16.48 -32.02
C LEU A 250 -9.10 -16.98 -32.82
N LYS A 251 -8.31 -17.89 -32.23
CA LYS A 251 -7.18 -18.50 -32.92
C LYS A 251 -7.61 -19.23 -34.20
N GLY A 252 -8.70 -19.98 -34.16
CA GLY A 252 -9.24 -20.67 -35.34
C GLY A 252 -9.62 -19.70 -36.46
N ILE A 253 -10.34 -18.62 -36.13
CA ILE A 253 -10.77 -17.62 -37.12
C ILE A 253 -9.60 -16.87 -37.75
N GLN A 254 -8.62 -16.47 -36.94
CA GLN A 254 -7.43 -15.77 -37.42
C GLN A 254 -6.62 -16.63 -38.41
N GLN A 255 -6.45 -17.91 -38.11
CA GLN A 255 -5.77 -18.87 -39.01
C GLN A 255 -6.52 -19.06 -40.33
N THR A 256 -7.85 -18.97 -40.33
CA THR A 256 -8.63 -19.02 -41.57
C THR A 256 -8.50 -17.73 -42.38
N LEU A 257 -8.52 -16.57 -41.71
CA LEU A 257 -8.39 -15.26 -42.35
C LEU A 257 -7.00 -15.00 -42.96
N GLU A 258 -5.97 -15.70 -42.51
CA GLU A 258 -4.64 -15.70 -43.16
C GLU A 258 -4.64 -16.33 -44.55
N ARG A 259 -5.66 -17.13 -44.89
CA ARG A 259 -5.75 -17.87 -46.16
C ARG A 259 -6.85 -17.37 -47.07
N ILE A 260 -7.89 -16.74 -46.49
CA ILE A 260 -9.12 -16.37 -47.20
C ILE A 260 -9.63 -15.05 -46.64
N ASP A 261 -9.88 -14.07 -47.52
CA ASP A 261 -10.57 -12.84 -47.16
C ASP A 261 -12.08 -13.10 -47.02
N SER A 262 -12.60 -12.96 -45.79
CA SER A 262 -14.03 -13.17 -45.50
C SER A 262 -14.58 -12.09 -44.57
N ALA A 263 -15.49 -11.27 -45.09
CA ALA A 263 -16.17 -10.22 -44.31
C ALA A 263 -16.92 -10.79 -43.10
N ARG A 264 -17.52 -11.99 -43.23
CA ARG A 264 -18.23 -12.69 -42.15
C ARG A 264 -17.27 -13.12 -41.03
N LEU A 265 -16.12 -13.69 -41.37
CA LEU A 265 -15.13 -14.10 -40.37
C LEU A 265 -14.50 -12.89 -39.66
N ILE A 266 -14.29 -11.78 -40.38
CA ILE A 266 -13.85 -10.51 -39.79
C ILE A 266 -14.89 -9.99 -38.78
N TYR A 267 -16.17 -10.07 -39.12
CA TYR A 267 -17.26 -9.69 -38.20
C TYR A 267 -17.28 -10.57 -36.94
N ILE A 268 -17.22 -11.90 -37.09
CA ILE A 268 -17.22 -12.83 -35.95
C ILE A 268 -15.95 -12.66 -35.09
N GLN A 269 -14.78 -12.41 -35.71
CA GLN A 269 -13.55 -12.09 -34.99
C GLN A 269 -13.75 -10.83 -34.14
N ARG A 270 -14.38 -9.78 -34.69
CA ARG A 270 -14.67 -8.55 -33.94
C ARG A 270 -15.63 -8.80 -32.77
N GLU A 271 -16.63 -9.67 -32.92
CA GLU A 271 -17.53 -10.05 -31.81
C GLU A 271 -16.81 -10.85 -30.72
N LEU A 272 -16.09 -11.90 -31.10
CA LEU A 272 -15.34 -12.73 -30.13
C LEU A 272 -14.24 -11.94 -29.42
N GLN A 273 -13.63 -10.98 -30.11
CA GLN A 273 -12.63 -10.09 -29.50
C GLN A 273 -13.27 -9.21 -28.43
N GLN A 274 -14.49 -8.69 -28.69
CA GLN A 274 -15.25 -7.93 -27.70
C GLN A 274 -15.62 -8.80 -26.49
N GLU A 275 -16.10 -10.02 -26.73
CA GLU A 275 -16.46 -10.96 -25.66
C GLU A 275 -15.22 -11.36 -24.83
N TYR A 276 -14.09 -11.65 -25.48
CA TYR A 276 -12.81 -11.92 -24.82
C TYR A 276 -12.38 -10.76 -23.92
N ASP A 277 -12.55 -9.54 -24.41
CA ASP A 277 -12.20 -8.36 -23.63
C ASP A 277 -13.11 -8.15 -22.42
N THR A 278 -14.40 -8.44 -22.53
CA THR A 278 -15.31 -8.47 -21.36
C THR A 278 -14.82 -9.48 -20.31
N ILE A 279 -14.47 -10.69 -20.72
CA ILE A 279 -13.96 -11.74 -19.81
C ILE A 279 -12.64 -11.34 -19.15
N LEU A 280 -11.72 -10.73 -19.90
CA LEU A 280 -10.47 -10.25 -19.33
C LEU A 280 -10.69 -9.13 -18.30
N GLY A 281 -11.69 -8.27 -18.49
CA GLY A 281 -12.12 -7.29 -17.49
C GLY A 281 -12.67 -7.96 -16.23
N GLN A 282 -13.50 -9.00 -16.39
CA GLN A 282 -14.01 -9.82 -15.29
C GLN A 282 -12.88 -10.49 -14.50
N GLU A 283 -11.91 -11.09 -15.19
CA GLU A 283 -10.73 -11.74 -14.60
C GLU A 283 -9.89 -10.73 -13.78
N GLU A 284 -9.70 -9.53 -14.30
CA GLU A 284 -8.98 -8.47 -13.60
C GLU A 284 -9.69 -8.01 -12.34
N ILE A 285 -11.00 -7.71 -12.40
CA ILE A 285 -11.78 -7.32 -11.23
C ILE A 285 -11.71 -8.40 -10.15
N HIS A 286 -11.84 -9.68 -10.55
CA HIS A 286 -11.76 -10.81 -9.64
C HIS A 286 -10.40 -10.89 -8.93
N TRP A 287 -9.29 -10.77 -9.65
CA TRP A 287 -7.95 -10.80 -9.04
C TRP A 287 -7.61 -9.53 -8.25
N TYR A 288 -8.07 -8.37 -8.71
CA TYR A 288 -7.90 -7.11 -8.00
C TYR A 288 -8.61 -7.15 -6.64
N GLN A 289 -9.86 -7.58 -6.62
CA GLN A 289 -10.64 -7.80 -5.40
C GLN A 289 -9.86 -8.73 -4.46
N LYS A 290 -9.33 -9.87 -4.95
CA LYS A 290 -8.59 -10.84 -4.13
C LYS A 290 -7.19 -10.38 -3.67
N ALA A 291 -6.49 -9.57 -4.47
CA ALA A 291 -5.14 -9.09 -4.17
C ALA A 291 -5.09 -8.06 -3.03
N ARG A 292 -6.19 -7.33 -2.79
CA ARG A 292 -6.35 -6.33 -1.72
C ARG A 292 -5.22 -5.28 -1.74
N ASP A 293 -4.91 -4.76 -2.93
CA ASP A 293 -3.85 -3.77 -3.13
C ASP A 293 -4.44 -2.38 -3.40
N ASP A 294 -4.27 -1.46 -2.46
CA ASP A 294 -4.85 -0.10 -2.54
C ASP A 294 -3.97 0.87 -3.39
N TRP A 295 -2.75 0.48 -3.75
CA TRP A 295 -1.70 1.40 -4.24
C TRP A 295 -1.55 1.46 -5.77
N ILE A 296 -2.28 0.61 -6.49
CA ILE A 296 -2.26 0.58 -7.96
C ILE A 296 -3.41 1.43 -8.46
N LYS A 297 -3.11 2.69 -8.75
CA LYS A 297 -3.97 3.53 -9.60
C LYS A 297 -3.72 3.13 -11.05
N LEU A 298 -4.63 2.32 -11.59
CA LEU A 298 -4.90 2.02 -13.00
C LEU A 298 -3.75 2.19 -14.00
N GLY A 299 -3.32 1.05 -14.55
CA GLY A 299 -2.50 0.93 -15.77
C GLY A 299 -2.96 -0.32 -16.54
N ASP A 300 -2.18 -0.77 -17.53
CA ASP A 300 -2.49 -1.99 -18.30
C ASP A 300 -2.85 -3.20 -17.41
N ARG A 301 -3.72 -4.07 -17.93
CA ARG A 301 -4.24 -5.28 -17.25
C ARG A 301 -3.13 -6.10 -16.60
N ASN A 302 -3.00 -6.04 -15.28
CA ASN A 302 -1.92 -6.72 -14.57
C ASN A 302 -2.39 -7.95 -13.76
N THR A 303 -3.18 -8.81 -14.41
CA THR A 303 -3.75 -10.01 -13.79
C THR A 303 -2.67 -10.94 -13.22
N LYS A 304 -1.51 -11.06 -13.91
CA LYS A 304 -0.36 -11.83 -13.42
C LYS A 304 0.18 -11.27 -12.10
N PHE A 305 0.36 -9.95 -12.00
CA PHE A 305 0.79 -9.31 -10.75
C PHE A 305 -0.21 -9.56 -9.61
N PHE A 306 -1.51 -9.31 -9.84
CA PHE A 306 -2.53 -9.49 -8.81
C PHE A 306 -2.67 -10.94 -8.36
N HIS A 307 -2.56 -11.87 -9.30
CA HIS A 307 -2.56 -13.31 -9.04
C HIS A 307 -1.36 -13.72 -8.17
N THR A 308 -0.13 -13.37 -8.59
CA THR A 308 1.09 -13.66 -7.83
C THR A 308 1.04 -13.06 -6.43
N LYS A 309 0.58 -11.80 -6.30
CA LYS A 309 0.41 -11.13 -5.00
C LYS A 309 -0.59 -11.86 -4.10
N THR A 310 -1.70 -12.33 -4.67
CA THR A 310 -2.71 -13.13 -3.95
C THR A 310 -2.10 -14.44 -3.43
N ILE A 311 -1.30 -15.14 -4.24
CA ILE A 311 -0.61 -16.38 -3.84
C ILE A 311 0.37 -16.12 -2.68
N ILE A 312 1.21 -15.09 -2.79
CA ILE A 312 2.17 -14.71 -1.74
C ILE A 312 1.43 -14.41 -0.43
N ARG A 313 0.35 -13.62 -0.49
CA ARG A 313 -0.46 -13.27 0.69
C ARG A 313 -1.14 -14.48 1.31
N ARG A 314 -1.68 -15.40 0.49
CA ARG A 314 -2.27 -16.65 0.98
C ARG A 314 -1.25 -17.51 1.70
N LYS A 315 -0.03 -17.64 1.16
CA LYS A 315 1.06 -18.38 1.80
C LYS A 315 1.42 -17.77 3.17
N ARG A 316 1.57 -16.44 3.24
CA ARG A 316 1.92 -15.73 4.49
C ARG A 316 0.83 -15.85 5.57
N ASN A 317 -0.44 -15.78 5.16
CA ASN A 317 -1.56 -15.78 6.10
C ASN A 317 -2.00 -17.18 6.55
N LYS A 318 -1.49 -18.24 5.92
CA LYS A 318 -1.84 -19.62 6.28
C LYS A 318 -1.11 -20.00 7.57
N ILE A 319 -1.87 -20.45 8.56
CA ILE A 319 -1.31 -20.97 9.81
C ILE A 319 -1.02 -22.46 9.59
N HIS A 320 0.25 -22.84 9.70
CA HIS A 320 0.73 -24.19 9.41
C HIS A 320 0.93 -25.05 10.67
N GLY A 321 1.27 -24.43 11.79
CA GLY A 321 1.50 -25.08 13.06
C GLY A 321 1.78 -24.04 14.13
N LEU A 322 1.53 -24.39 15.39
CA LEU A 322 1.75 -23.53 16.57
C LEU A 322 2.17 -24.42 17.75
N HIS A 323 2.88 -23.84 18.71
CA HIS A 323 3.07 -24.46 20.02
C HIS A 323 1.76 -24.43 20.82
N LEU A 324 1.41 -25.58 21.38
CA LEU A 324 0.34 -25.75 22.36
C LEU A 324 0.75 -25.16 23.72
N PRO A 325 -0.20 -24.94 24.66
CA PRO A 325 0.11 -24.42 26.00
C PRO A 325 1.14 -25.24 26.79
N ASN A 326 1.23 -26.55 26.53
CA ASN A 326 2.21 -27.46 27.12
C ASN A 326 3.62 -27.37 26.48
N GLY A 327 3.82 -26.49 25.49
CA GLY A 327 5.10 -26.29 24.80
C GLY A 327 5.34 -27.19 23.58
N ILE A 328 4.45 -28.15 23.28
CA ILE A 328 4.60 -29.07 22.15
C ILE A 328 4.21 -28.39 20.83
N TRP A 329 5.02 -28.57 19.77
CA TRP A 329 4.67 -28.10 18.43
C TRP A 329 3.57 -28.97 17.82
N CYS A 330 2.46 -28.36 17.41
CA CYS A 330 1.33 -29.04 16.78
C CYS A 330 1.11 -28.51 15.36
N ASN A 331 0.88 -29.42 14.42
CA ASN A 331 0.53 -29.14 13.02
C ASN A 331 -0.82 -29.77 12.60
N ASP A 332 -1.54 -30.37 13.53
CA ASP A 332 -2.86 -30.96 13.30
C ASP A 332 -3.93 -29.86 13.25
N ASP A 333 -4.63 -29.73 12.12
CA ASP A 333 -5.65 -28.68 11.93
C ASP A 333 -6.86 -28.85 12.86
N THR A 334 -7.22 -30.07 13.25
CA THR A 334 -8.36 -30.31 14.14
C THR A 334 -8.06 -29.83 15.56
N ILE A 335 -6.89 -30.20 16.09
CA ILE A 335 -6.42 -29.77 17.41
C ILE A 335 -6.23 -28.26 17.42
N LEU A 336 -5.54 -27.70 16.42
CA LEU A 336 -5.29 -26.26 16.36
C LEU A 336 -6.58 -25.44 16.24
N ARG A 337 -7.63 -25.95 15.58
CA ARG A 337 -8.94 -25.29 15.52
C ARG A 337 -9.63 -25.25 16.90
N GLN A 338 -9.61 -26.36 17.62
CA GLN A 338 -10.19 -26.44 18.97
C GLN A 338 -9.43 -25.51 19.93
N GLU A 339 -8.11 -25.55 19.89
CA GLU A 339 -7.24 -24.68 20.69
C GLU A 339 -7.43 -23.20 20.35
N ALA A 340 -7.56 -22.86 19.06
CA ALA A 340 -7.86 -21.49 18.64
C ALA A 340 -9.23 -21.03 19.21
N GLN A 341 -10.25 -21.89 19.13
CA GLN A 341 -11.58 -21.59 19.68
C GLN A 341 -11.51 -21.35 21.18
N THR A 342 -10.87 -22.25 21.94
CA THR A 342 -10.71 -22.14 23.40
C THR A 342 -9.91 -20.90 23.78
N TYR A 343 -8.77 -20.67 23.14
CA TYR A 343 -7.91 -19.53 23.41
C TYR A 343 -8.65 -18.19 23.22
N PHE A 344 -9.27 -17.99 22.06
CA PHE A 344 -9.94 -16.73 21.76
C PHE A 344 -11.27 -16.55 22.50
N LYS A 345 -12.01 -17.63 22.77
CA LYS A 345 -13.21 -17.56 23.64
C LYS A 345 -12.81 -17.10 25.05
N ASN A 346 -11.82 -17.72 25.66
CA ASN A 346 -11.32 -17.29 26.98
C ASN A 346 -10.78 -15.86 26.94
N PHE A 347 -10.14 -15.48 25.84
CA PHE A 347 -9.59 -14.16 25.65
C PHE A 347 -10.67 -13.05 25.65
N PHE A 348 -11.77 -13.22 24.92
CA PHE A 348 -12.84 -12.23 24.80
C PHE A 348 -13.94 -12.35 25.88
N CYS A 349 -14.04 -13.49 26.57
CA CYS A 349 -15.10 -13.75 27.54
C CYS A 349 -14.64 -13.74 29.01
N SER A 350 -13.33 -13.67 29.28
CA SER A 350 -12.81 -13.67 30.66
C SER A 350 -13.19 -12.40 31.43
N GLN A 351 -13.97 -12.55 32.50
CA GLN A 351 -14.28 -11.47 33.42
C GLN A 351 -13.18 -11.32 34.48
N THR A 352 -12.80 -10.08 34.80
CA THR A 352 -12.08 -9.77 36.04
C THR A 352 -13.08 -9.05 36.92
N PRO A 353 -13.32 -9.48 38.18
CA PRO A 353 -14.22 -8.78 39.09
C PRO A 353 -13.76 -7.33 39.24
N LEU A 354 -14.70 -6.40 39.05
CA LEU A 354 -14.46 -4.98 39.33
C LEU A 354 -14.39 -4.80 40.84
N ALA A 355 -13.46 -3.96 41.30
CA ALA A 355 -13.62 -3.37 42.62
C ALA A 355 -14.78 -2.36 42.52
N SER A 356 -15.78 -2.47 43.40
CA SER A 356 -16.81 -1.45 43.58
C SER A 356 -16.20 -0.23 44.28
N GLY A 357 -15.39 0.52 43.55
CA GLY A 357 -14.86 1.81 43.97
C GLY A 357 -15.41 2.88 43.05
N GLU A 358 -16.15 3.84 43.60
CA GLU A 358 -16.58 5.00 42.82
C GLU A 358 -15.34 5.84 42.46
N LEU A 359 -15.23 6.29 41.21
CA LEU A 359 -14.26 7.31 40.78
C LEU A 359 -14.65 8.70 41.34
N ASN A 360 -14.93 8.75 42.64
CA ASN A 360 -15.28 9.95 43.38
C ASN A 360 -14.06 10.88 43.41
N GLY A 361 -14.27 12.14 43.02
CA GLY A 361 -13.24 13.18 43.08
C GLY A 361 -12.40 13.36 41.80
N LEU A 362 -12.75 12.74 40.67
CA LEU A 362 -12.18 13.14 39.37
C LEU A 362 -12.55 14.60 39.04
N PRO A 363 -11.63 15.42 38.47
CA PRO A 363 -11.94 16.78 38.05
C PRO A 363 -13.07 16.81 37.04
N LEU A 364 -13.96 17.81 37.08
CA LEU A 364 -15.03 18.01 36.09
C LEU A 364 -14.48 17.76 34.69
N ALA A 365 -15.02 16.75 34.01
CA ALA A 365 -14.61 16.44 32.65
C ALA A 365 -15.18 17.51 31.71
N PRO A 366 -14.47 17.86 30.64
CA PRO A 366 -15.09 18.62 29.58
C PRO A 366 -16.26 17.81 29.00
N ILE A 367 -17.43 18.44 28.94
CA ILE A 367 -18.63 17.88 28.36
C ILE A 367 -18.78 18.35 26.91
N LEU A 368 -19.53 17.59 26.12
CA LEU A 368 -19.96 18.03 24.79
C LEU A 368 -20.74 19.34 24.89
N ASN A 369 -20.42 20.29 24.00
CA ASN A 369 -21.19 21.52 23.89
C ASN A 369 -22.56 21.26 23.24
N GLU A 370 -23.44 22.26 23.28
CA GLU A 370 -24.80 22.14 22.71
C GLU A 370 -24.77 21.76 21.23
N GLU A 371 -23.88 22.36 20.44
CA GLU A 371 -23.72 22.04 19.01
C GLU A 371 -23.39 20.56 18.78
N ALA A 372 -22.48 19.99 19.57
CA ALA A 372 -22.10 18.59 19.47
C ALA A 372 -23.22 17.65 19.94
N TYR A 373 -23.93 18.04 21.02
CA TYR A 373 -25.07 17.30 21.53
C TYR A 373 -26.19 17.21 20.48
N GLN A 374 -26.53 18.33 19.84
CA GLN A 374 -27.52 18.40 18.77
C GLN A 374 -27.05 17.65 17.52
N SER A 375 -25.78 17.78 17.13
CA SER A 375 -25.22 17.04 16.00
C SER A 375 -25.38 15.53 16.18
N LEU A 376 -25.05 15.01 17.36
CA LEU A 376 -25.19 13.58 17.67
C LEU A 376 -26.65 13.13 17.76
N SER A 377 -27.55 13.95 18.30
CA SER A 377 -28.96 13.63 18.53
C SER A 377 -29.87 13.85 17.31
N SER A 378 -29.41 14.58 16.30
CA SER A 378 -30.19 14.89 15.10
C SER A 378 -30.65 13.63 14.34
N GLN A 379 -31.79 13.70 13.66
CA GLN A 379 -32.26 12.58 12.82
C GLN A 379 -31.26 12.28 11.70
N VAL A 380 -31.03 10.99 11.39
CA VAL A 380 -30.12 10.60 10.31
C VAL A 380 -30.76 10.86 8.95
N THR A 381 -30.05 11.55 8.08
CA THR A 381 -30.53 11.85 6.72
C THR A 381 -30.00 10.86 5.69
N ARG A 382 -30.70 10.74 4.55
CA ARG A 382 -30.24 9.95 3.39
C ARG A 382 -28.87 10.41 2.90
N ASP A 383 -28.62 11.72 2.92
CA ASP A 383 -27.36 12.31 2.46
C ASP A 383 -26.20 11.93 3.35
N GLU A 384 -26.37 11.93 4.68
CA GLU A 384 -25.35 11.45 5.61
C GLU A 384 -25.00 9.97 5.38
N VAL A 385 -26.00 9.11 5.19
CA VAL A 385 -25.79 7.68 4.89
C VAL A 385 -25.05 7.51 3.57
N THR A 386 -25.47 8.23 2.54
CA THR A 386 -24.86 8.20 1.20
C THR A 386 -23.41 8.71 1.25
N GLN A 387 -23.15 9.79 2.00
CA GLN A 387 -21.82 10.33 2.21
C GLN A 387 -20.92 9.33 2.96
N ALA A 388 -21.43 8.70 4.02
CA ALA A 388 -20.70 7.67 4.77
C ALA A 388 -20.34 6.47 3.88
N LEU A 389 -21.28 5.99 3.07
CA LEU A 389 -21.04 4.93 2.09
C LEU A 389 -19.98 5.33 1.07
N ASN A 390 -20.05 6.55 0.54
CA ASN A 390 -19.08 7.07 -0.43
C ASN A 390 -17.66 7.15 0.14
N GLN A 391 -17.51 7.48 1.42
CA GLN A 391 -16.22 7.47 2.13
C GLN A 391 -15.64 6.06 2.33
N MET A 392 -16.45 5.00 2.30
CA MET A 392 -15.96 3.62 2.44
C MET A 392 -15.26 3.09 1.19
N HIS A 393 -14.18 2.33 1.39
CA HIS A 393 -13.49 1.67 0.29
C HIS A 393 -14.34 0.52 -0.30
N PRO A 394 -14.53 0.46 -1.63
CA PRO A 394 -15.47 -0.48 -2.27
C PRO A 394 -15.12 -1.96 -2.07
N PHE A 395 -13.84 -2.31 -2.07
CA PHE A 395 -13.37 -3.72 -2.10
C PHE A 395 -12.77 -4.22 -0.78
N LYS A 396 -13.06 -3.57 0.37
CA LYS A 396 -12.62 -4.09 1.68
C LYS A 396 -13.33 -5.39 2.01
N ALA A 397 -12.69 -6.25 2.82
CA ALA A 397 -13.24 -7.55 3.17
C ALA A 397 -14.59 -7.38 3.92
N PRO A 398 -15.64 -8.13 3.52
CA PRO A 398 -16.95 -8.00 4.16
C PRO A 398 -17.02 -8.78 5.48
N GLY A 399 -18.12 -8.60 6.20
CA GLY A 399 -18.43 -9.38 7.40
C GLY A 399 -18.99 -10.78 7.07
N PRO A 400 -19.66 -11.43 8.04
CA PRO A 400 -20.37 -12.69 7.85
C PRO A 400 -21.39 -12.68 6.70
N ASP A 401 -22.04 -11.54 6.43
CA ASP A 401 -23.04 -11.39 5.36
C ASP A 401 -22.45 -11.51 3.94
N GLY A 402 -21.12 -11.41 3.79
CA GLY A 402 -20.43 -11.52 2.51
C GLY A 402 -20.53 -10.30 1.58
N PHE A 403 -21.25 -9.24 1.93
CA PHE A 403 -21.49 -8.08 1.07
C PHE A 403 -20.49 -6.94 1.30
N GLN A 404 -19.79 -6.55 0.23
CA GLN A 404 -18.79 -5.47 0.26
C GLN A 404 -19.41 -4.10 -0.02
N GLY A 405 -18.70 -3.02 0.31
CA GLY A 405 -19.16 -1.65 0.01
C GLY A 405 -19.49 -1.40 -1.47
N ILE A 406 -18.84 -2.09 -2.42
CA ILE A 406 -19.16 -1.97 -3.84
C ILE A 406 -20.59 -2.41 -4.19
N PHE A 407 -21.14 -3.41 -3.50
CA PHE A 407 -22.50 -3.89 -3.72
C PHE A 407 -23.50 -2.76 -3.42
N PHE A 408 -23.43 -2.19 -2.22
CA PHE A 408 -24.31 -1.10 -1.78
C PHE A 408 -24.13 0.16 -2.64
N LYS A 409 -22.92 0.47 -3.09
CA LYS A 409 -22.67 1.60 -3.98
C LYS A 409 -23.31 1.43 -5.36
N GLN A 410 -23.26 0.21 -5.90
CA GLN A 410 -23.79 -0.06 -7.24
C GLN A 410 -25.31 -0.14 -7.24
N TYR A 411 -25.89 -0.80 -6.25
CA TYR A 411 -27.34 -1.07 -6.18
C TYR A 411 -28.05 -0.12 -5.22
N TRP A 412 -27.49 1.07 -4.98
CA TRP A 412 -28.07 2.06 -4.05
C TRP A 412 -29.49 2.47 -4.41
N HIS A 413 -29.81 2.49 -5.71
CA HIS A 413 -31.16 2.75 -6.23
C HIS A 413 -32.18 1.64 -5.90
N ILE A 414 -31.72 0.45 -5.52
CA ILE A 414 -32.55 -0.70 -5.12
C ILE A 414 -32.59 -0.81 -3.59
N VAL A 415 -31.42 -0.82 -2.95
CA VAL A 415 -31.26 -1.17 -1.52
C VAL A 415 -31.24 0.05 -0.60
N GLY A 416 -31.13 1.26 -1.14
CA GLY A 416 -30.80 2.46 -0.38
C GLY A 416 -31.85 2.85 0.64
N ASP A 417 -33.13 2.74 0.30
CA ASP A 417 -34.24 3.16 1.18
C ASP A 417 -34.30 2.30 2.44
N ASP A 418 -34.12 0.99 2.31
CA ASP A 418 -34.14 0.06 3.43
C ASP A 418 -32.90 0.23 4.33
N VAL A 419 -31.73 0.46 3.73
CA VAL A 419 -30.51 0.76 4.49
C VAL A 419 -30.67 2.04 5.29
N VAL A 420 -31.22 3.10 4.69
CA VAL A 420 -31.48 4.39 5.38
C VAL A 420 -32.49 4.19 6.50
N ARG A 421 -33.57 3.44 6.27
CA ARG A 421 -34.59 3.17 7.28
C ARG A 421 -34.01 2.46 8.49
N ILE A 422 -33.23 1.39 8.30
CA ILE A 422 -32.60 0.64 9.40
C ILE A 422 -31.63 1.50 10.19
N ILE A 423 -30.81 2.30 9.50
CA ILE A 423 -29.85 3.18 10.17
C ILE A 423 -30.60 4.25 10.96
N SER A 424 -31.65 4.85 10.40
CA SER A 424 -32.46 5.86 11.11
C SER A 424 -33.09 5.25 12.36
N THR A 425 -33.77 4.11 12.24
CA THR A 425 -34.34 3.38 13.38
C THR A 425 -33.28 3.04 14.44
N ALA A 426 -32.06 2.70 14.03
CA ALA A 426 -30.97 2.43 14.97
C ALA A 426 -30.58 3.66 15.81
N PHE A 427 -30.56 4.85 15.20
CA PHE A 427 -30.28 6.11 15.91
C PHE A 427 -31.45 6.55 16.79
N ASP A 428 -32.69 6.32 16.34
CA ASP A 428 -33.89 6.71 17.10
C ASP A 428 -34.12 5.81 18.33
N THR A 429 -33.94 4.49 18.17
CA THR A 429 -34.26 3.51 19.22
C THR A 429 -33.06 3.13 20.09
N GLY A 430 -31.85 3.38 19.59
CA GLY A 430 -30.59 2.95 20.20
C GLY A 430 -30.30 1.45 20.03
N SER A 431 -30.98 0.74 19.12
CA SER A 431 -30.75 -0.68 18.86
C SER A 431 -31.08 -1.09 17.42
N PHE A 432 -30.64 -2.27 17.01
CA PHE A 432 -30.92 -2.83 15.69
C PHE A 432 -30.88 -4.37 15.73
N HIS A 433 -31.24 -5.05 14.64
CA HIS A 433 -31.25 -6.51 14.63
C HIS A 433 -29.82 -7.10 14.86
N PRO A 434 -29.59 -8.00 15.84
CA PRO A 434 -28.24 -8.47 16.21
C PRO A 434 -27.43 -9.11 15.08
N SER A 435 -28.08 -9.70 14.07
CA SER A 435 -27.38 -10.27 12.91
C SER A 435 -26.53 -9.23 12.14
N ILE A 436 -26.90 -7.95 12.21
CA ILE A 436 -26.16 -6.84 11.60
C ILE A 436 -24.79 -6.69 12.27
N SER A 437 -24.68 -6.94 13.59
CA SER A 437 -23.44 -6.80 14.35
C SER A 437 -22.59 -8.07 14.41
N GLU A 438 -23.02 -9.17 13.77
CA GLU A 438 -22.18 -10.37 13.64
C GLU A 438 -20.82 -10.04 13.01
N THR A 439 -19.77 -10.71 13.50
CA THR A 439 -18.39 -10.37 13.15
C THR A 439 -17.55 -11.63 12.91
N LEU A 440 -16.76 -11.62 11.83
CA LEU A 440 -15.73 -12.64 11.61
C LEU A 440 -14.37 -12.13 12.12
N ILE A 441 -13.69 -12.91 12.96
CA ILE A 441 -12.33 -12.61 13.43
C ILE A 441 -11.32 -13.23 12.46
N ALA A 442 -10.68 -12.41 11.65
CA ALA A 442 -9.57 -12.82 10.80
C ALA A 442 -8.25 -12.75 11.57
N LEU A 443 -7.49 -13.85 11.58
CA LEU A 443 -6.18 -13.92 12.23
C LEU A 443 -5.09 -13.47 11.25
N ILE A 444 -4.41 -12.37 11.57
CA ILE A 444 -3.30 -11.85 10.76
C ILE A 444 -1.98 -12.03 11.52
N PRO A 445 -0.95 -12.69 10.95
CA PRO A 445 0.36 -12.81 11.59
C PRO A 445 1.00 -11.46 11.89
N LYS A 446 1.49 -11.27 13.13
CA LYS A 446 2.28 -10.10 13.53
C LYS A 446 3.75 -10.22 13.10
N VAL A 447 4.23 -11.46 12.98
CA VAL A 447 5.58 -11.84 12.56
C VAL A 447 5.50 -12.77 11.34
N ASP A 448 6.62 -12.97 10.64
CA ASP A 448 6.61 -13.74 9.38
C ASP A 448 6.33 -15.24 9.58
N CYS A 449 6.77 -15.81 10.70
CA CYS A 449 6.51 -17.19 11.10
C CYS A 449 5.95 -17.21 12.52
N PRO A 450 4.61 -17.13 12.70
CA PRO A 450 4.01 -17.14 14.04
C PRO A 450 4.13 -18.53 14.66
N ASN A 451 4.61 -18.59 15.89
CA ASN A 451 4.81 -19.83 16.65
C ASN A 451 3.75 -20.06 17.72
N ASN A 452 2.96 -19.04 18.09
CA ASN A 452 1.91 -19.13 19.10
C ASN A 452 0.75 -18.14 18.81
N PHE A 453 -0.38 -18.29 19.49
CA PHE A 453 -1.55 -17.43 19.28
C PHE A 453 -1.32 -15.95 19.65
N LYS A 454 -0.37 -15.63 20.53
CA LYS A 454 -0.08 -14.22 20.92
C LYS A 454 0.55 -13.43 19.77
N GLU A 455 1.20 -14.12 18.84
CA GLU A 455 1.80 -13.58 17.61
C GLU A 455 0.79 -13.41 16.47
N LEU A 456 -0.47 -13.76 16.68
CA LEU A 456 -1.57 -13.48 15.76
C LEU A 456 -2.34 -12.24 16.22
N ARG A 457 -2.77 -11.41 15.28
CA ARG A 457 -3.64 -10.26 15.53
C ARG A 457 -5.07 -10.59 15.11
N PRO A 458 -6.04 -10.59 16.03
CA PRO A 458 -7.44 -10.74 15.67
C PRO A 458 -7.98 -9.44 15.06
N ILE A 459 -8.49 -9.50 13.82
CA ILE A 459 -9.13 -8.38 13.13
C ILE A 459 -10.61 -8.68 12.93
N SER A 460 -11.47 -7.81 13.42
CA SER A 460 -12.93 -7.86 13.31
C SER A 460 -13.38 -7.43 11.91
N LEU A 461 -13.92 -8.38 11.15
CA LEU A 461 -14.62 -8.13 9.90
C LEU A 461 -16.12 -7.99 10.18
N CYS A 462 -16.57 -6.75 10.40
CA CYS A 462 -17.98 -6.43 10.59
C CYS A 462 -18.69 -6.23 9.24
N ASN A 463 -20.00 -6.47 9.23
CA ASN A 463 -20.91 -6.24 8.10
C ASN A 463 -20.87 -4.77 7.65
N THR A 464 -21.17 -4.54 6.37
CA THR A 464 -21.05 -3.19 5.78
C THR A 464 -22.06 -2.21 6.39
N VAL A 465 -23.30 -2.65 6.65
CA VAL A 465 -24.33 -1.81 7.27
C VAL A 465 -23.98 -1.42 8.70
N TYR A 466 -23.47 -2.36 9.51
CA TYR A 466 -22.94 -2.03 10.84
C TYR A 466 -21.85 -0.96 10.77
N LYS A 467 -20.94 -1.07 9.80
CA LYS A 467 -19.89 -0.05 9.59
C LYS A 467 -20.45 1.29 9.14
N LEU A 468 -21.60 1.34 8.46
CA LEU A 468 -22.26 2.62 8.14
C LEU A 468 -22.77 3.28 9.42
N ILE A 469 -23.44 2.54 10.31
CA ILE A 469 -23.91 3.03 11.61
C ILE A 469 -22.75 3.64 12.39
N THR A 470 -21.66 2.88 12.59
CA THR A 470 -20.51 3.36 13.35
C THR A 470 -19.74 4.47 12.63
N LYS A 471 -19.74 4.50 11.30
CA LYS A 471 -19.11 5.56 10.51
C LYS A 471 -19.87 6.89 10.59
N ILE A 472 -21.20 6.86 10.62
CA ILE A 472 -22.02 8.07 10.80
C ILE A 472 -21.79 8.66 12.20
N MET A 473 -21.81 7.82 13.25
CA MET A 473 -21.45 8.26 14.60
C MET A 473 -20.06 8.93 14.64
N VAL A 474 -19.06 8.35 13.98
CA VAL A 474 -17.73 8.96 13.87
C VAL A 474 -17.75 10.29 13.13
N ASN A 475 -18.49 10.39 12.02
CA ASN A 475 -18.54 11.62 11.24
C ASN A 475 -19.18 12.78 12.03
N ARG A 476 -20.17 12.48 12.88
CA ARG A 476 -20.79 13.46 13.81
C ARG A 476 -19.90 13.77 15.01
N LEU A 477 -19.24 12.77 15.60
CA LEU A 477 -18.41 12.95 16.80
C LEU A 477 -17.08 13.66 16.51
N ARG A 478 -16.40 13.29 15.41
CA ARG A 478 -15.00 13.67 15.14
C ARG A 478 -14.72 15.18 15.16
N PRO A 479 -15.59 16.07 14.63
CA PRO A 479 -15.37 17.51 14.68
C PRO A 479 -15.27 18.06 16.12
N HIS A 480 -15.96 17.44 17.08
CA HIS A 480 -16.08 17.94 18.45
C HIS A 480 -15.08 17.30 19.43
N LEU A 481 -14.33 16.28 19.02
CA LEU A 481 -13.41 15.56 19.91
C LEU A 481 -12.31 16.43 20.54
N ASN A 482 -11.84 17.47 19.85
CA ASN A 482 -10.82 18.36 20.39
C ASN A 482 -11.33 19.20 21.57
N GLN A 483 -12.65 19.29 21.77
CA GLN A 483 -13.27 19.98 22.91
C GLN A 483 -13.25 19.12 24.18
N ILE A 484 -13.35 17.79 24.02
CA ILE A 484 -13.45 16.84 25.14
C ILE A 484 -12.17 16.06 25.42
N VAL A 485 -11.17 16.13 24.54
CA VAL A 485 -9.89 15.43 24.68
C VAL A 485 -8.74 16.42 24.86
N GLY A 486 -7.97 16.25 25.94
CA GLY A 486 -6.90 17.16 26.32
C GLY A 486 -5.70 17.23 25.36
N PRO A 487 -4.76 18.17 25.61
CA PRO A 487 -3.61 18.42 24.73
C PRO A 487 -2.56 17.30 24.75
N PHE A 488 -2.56 16.42 25.76
CA PHE A 488 -1.60 15.32 25.92
C PHE A 488 -1.98 14.05 25.16
N GLN A 489 -3.15 14.02 24.51
CA GLN A 489 -3.59 12.97 23.62
C GLN A 489 -3.60 13.48 22.18
N SER A 490 -2.98 12.71 21.28
CA SER A 490 -2.76 13.11 19.88
C SER A 490 -3.27 12.08 18.85
N SER A 491 -3.84 10.96 19.30
CA SER A 491 -4.28 9.89 18.40
C SER A 491 -5.71 10.09 17.89
N PHE A 492 -5.91 9.84 16.59
CA PHE A 492 -7.20 9.92 15.88
C PHE A 492 -7.92 11.29 15.91
N LEU A 493 -7.30 12.33 16.48
CA LEU A 493 -7.87 13.67 16.57
C LEU A 493 -7.62 14.51 15.30
N PRO A 494 -8.57 15.33 14.85
CA PRO A 494 -8.35 16.27 13.76
C PRO A 494 -7.21 17.25 14.05
N GLY A 495 -6.30 17.43 13.10
CA GLY A 495 -5.18 18.39 13.20
C GLY A 495 -3.97 17.92 14.01
N LYS A 496 -4.07 16.81 14.75
CA LYS A 496 -2.95 16.22 15.51
C LYS A 496 -2.39 14.98 14.80
N GLY A 497 -1.09 14.77 14.89
CA GLY A 497 -0.40 13.66 14.23
C GLY A 497 0.63 12.96 15.11
N THR A 498 1.15 11.82 14.65
CA THR A 498 2.25 11.11 15.32
C THR A 498 3.52 11.96 15.43
N THR A 499 3.70 12.92 14.52
CA THR A 499 4.82 13.87 14.50
C THR A 499 4.93 14.68 15.78
N ASP A 500 3.80 15.07 16.37
CA ASP A 500 3.77 16.02 17.48
C ASP A 500 4.39 15.38 18.73
N ASN A 501 3.94 14.17 19.08
CA ASN A 501 4.51 13.41 20.19
C ASN A 501 5.97 13.00 19.92
N ALA A 502 6.31 12.69 18.65
CA ALA A 502 7.68 12.35 18.28
C ALA A 502 8.64 13.54 18.49
N ILE A 503 8.23 14.75 18.13
CA ILE A 503 8.99 15.99 18.37
C ILE A 503 9.18 16.20 19.88
N ILE A 504 8.10 16.13 20.67
CA ILE A 504 8.19 16.35 22.13
C ILE A 504 9.11 15.32 22.79
N LEU A 505 8.96 14.02 22.47
CA LEU A 505 9.81 12.98 23.04
C LEU A 505 11.28 13.17 22.64
N GLN A 506 11.55 13.50 21.38
CA GLN A 506 12.91 13.75 20.90
C GLN A 506 13.56 14.95 21.63
N GLU A 507 12.79 16.01 21.91
CA GLU A 507 13.24 17.14 22.72
C GLU A 507 13.46 16.76 24.20
N ALA A 508 12.59 15.93 24.75
CA ALA A 508 12.71 15.45 26.13
C ALA A 508 13.97 14.60 26.31
N ILE A 509 14.21 13.62 25.43
CA ILE A 509 15.43 12.80 25.42
C ILE A 509 16.67 13.68 25.28
N HIS A 510 16.65 14.68 24.38
CA HIS A 510 17.76 15.62 24.21
C HIS A 510 18.08 16.37 25.51
N SER A 511 17.06 16.93 26.17
CA SER A 511 17.23 17.64 27.44
C SER A 511 17.70 16.73 28.56
N MET A 512 17.13 15.52 28.68
CA MET A 512 17.48 14.56 29.73
C MET A 512 18.91 14.05 29.63
N ARG A 513 19.48 13.97 28.42
CA ARG A 513 20.88 13.59 28.21
C ARG A 513 21.87 14.70 28.52
N LYS A 514 21.49 15.96 28.29
CA LYS A 514 22.31 17.13 28.63
C LYS A 514 22.12 17.61 30.08
N SER A 515 21.10 17.13 30.77
CA SER A 515 20.76 17.57 32.13
C SER A 515 21.87 17.25 33.13
N LYS A 516 22.29 18.27 33.89
CA LYS A 516 23.18 18.13 35.07
C LYS A 516 22.41 18.15 36.40
N ARG A 517 21.08 18.05 36.38
CA ARG A 517 20.22 18.20 37.57
C ARG A 517 20.41 17.03 38.54
N LYS A 518 20.65 17.30 39.83
CA LYS A 518 20.90 16.28 40.89
C LYS A 518 19.74 15.27 41.10
N LYS A 519 18.49 15.69 40.93
CA LYS A 519 17.31 14.82 41.14
C LYS A 519 17.04 13.88 39.95
N GLY A 520 17.48 14.25 38.74
CA GLY A 520 17.22 13.50 37.51
C GLY A 520 15.75 13.47 37.11
N ASP A 521 15.50 13.11 35.85
CA ASP A 521 14.18 12.92 35.26
C ASP A 521 14.08 11.47 34.74
N MET A 522 12.86 10.92 34.63
CA MET A 522 12.59 9.59 34.07
C MET A 522 11.39 9.61 33.12
N VAL A 523 11.42 8.73 32.13
CA VAL A 523 10.33 8.49 31.19
C VAL A 523 10.01 7.01 31.17
N PHE A 524 8.77 6.66 31.46
CA PHE A 524 8.25 5.31 31.22
C PHE A 524 7.64 5.24 29.83
N LYS A 525 8.03 4.23 29.07
CA LYS A 525 7.30 3.76 27.89
C LYS A 525 6.50 2.54 28.33
N ILE A 526 5.20 2.73 28.50
CA ILE A 526 4.27 1.72 28.99
C ILE A 526 3.67 0.97 27.81
N ASP A 527 3.67 -0.35 27.90
CA ASP A 527 2.99 -1.26 26.97
C ASP A 527 1.72 -1.76 27.66
N LEU A 528 0.55 -1.47 27.09
CA LEU A 528 -0.74 -1.95 27.61
C LEU A 528 -1.05 -3.34 27.07
N GLU A 529 -1.48 -4.25 27.95
CA GLU A 529 -1.82 -5.60 27.56
C GLU A 529 -3.08 -5.62 26.70
N LYS A 530 -2.90 -5.86 25.40
CA LYS A 530 -4.00 -6.11 24.44
C LYS A 530 -5.12 -5.07 24.59
N ALA A 531 -4.72 -3.79 24.58
CA ALA A 531 -5.50 -2.67 25.09
C ALA A 531 -6.96 -2.61 24.61
N TYR A 532 -7.20 -2.70 23.29
CA TYR A 532 -8.55 -2.68 22.73
C TYR A 532 -9.42 -3.81 23.27
N ASP A 533 -8.86 -5.01 23.39
CA ASP A 533 -9.60 -6.22 23.70
C ASP A 533 -9.94 -6.35 25.20
N ASN A 534 -9.35 -5.50 26.05
CA ASN A 534 -9.47 -5.55 27.51
C ASN A 534 -10.31 -4.40 28.10
N VAL A 535 -10.78 -3.45 27.28
CA VAL A 535 -11.64 -2.35 27.76
C VAL A 535 -12.91 -2.92 28.40
N ASN A 536 -13.15 -2.57 29.66
CA ASN A 536 -14.38 -2.90 30.36
C ASN A 536 -15.55 -2.04 29.83
N TRP A 537 -16.71 -2.67 29.62
CA TRP A 537 -17.89 -1.99 29.04
C TRP A 537 -18.62 -1.08 30.04
N GLU A 538 -18.70 -1.43 31.32
CA GLU A 538 -19.27 -0.55 32.35
C GLU A 538 -18.43 0.73 32.51
N PHE A 539 -17.10 0.58 32.46
CA PHE A 539 -16.19 1.73 32.46
C PHE A 539 -16.34 2.61 31.20
N LEU A 540 -16.55 1.99 30.03
CA LEU A 540 -16.81 2.72 28.79
C LEU A 540 -18.09 3.54 28.91
N GLU A 541 -19.18 2.93 29.40
CA GLU A 541 -20.45 3.60 29.62
C GLU A 541 -20.30 4.79 30.58
N PHE A 542 -19.60 4.60 31.70
CA PHE A 542 -19.26 5.67 32.64
C PHE A 542 -18.52 6.83 31.96
N CYS A 543 -17.53 6.55 31.10
CA CYS A 543 -16.81 7.59 30.36
C CYS A 543 -17.75 8.39 29.43
N LEU A 544 -18.64 7.71 28.71
CA LEU A 544 -19.59 8.35 27.81
C LEU A 544 -20.57 9.27 28.55
N GLN A 545 -21.12 8.80 29.68
CA GLN A 545 -21.98 9.59 30.55
C GLN A 545 -21.24 10.82 31.08
N ARG A 546 -20.00 10.64 31.54
CA ARG A 546 -19.16 11.71 32.10
C ARG A 546 -18.83 12.81 31.08
N ASN A 547 -18.68 12.46 29.80
CA ASN A 547 -18.43 13.44 28.73
C ASN A 547 -19.72 14.05 28.15
N GLY A 548 -20.90 13.76 28.70
CA GLY A 548 -22.16 14.39 28.31
C GLY A 548 -22.76 13.86 26.99
N PHE A 549 -22.54 12.59 26.66
CA PHE A 549 -23.15 11.99 25.47
C PHE A 549 -24.68 11.84 25.62
N PRO A 550 -25.47 12.03 24.55
CA PRO A 550 -26.92 11.82 24.59
C PRO A 550 -27.28 10.37 25.00
N PRO A 551 -28.28 10.14 25.88
CA PRO A 551 -28.62 8.81 26.38
C PRO A 551 -28.92 7.78 25.27
N THR A 552 -29.65 8.17 24.22
CA THR A 552 -29.96 7.29 23.09
C THR A 552 -28.70 6.88 22.31
N ILE A 553 -27.73 7.78 22.19
CA ILE A 553 -26.45 7.50 21.55
C ILE A 553 -25.57 6.61 22.43
N ILE A 554 -25.57 6.81 23.74
CA ILE A 554 -24.91 5.88 24.69
C ILE A 554 -25.50 4.49 24.52
N LYS A 555 -26.83 4.36 24.52
CA LYS A 555 -27.53 3.09 24.30
C LYS A 555 -27.12 2.43 22.98
N LEU A 556 -27.05 3.20 21.88
CA LEU A 556 -26.61 2.69 20.58
C LEU A 556 -25.15 2.21 20.59
N ILE A 557 -24.24 2.98 21.21
CA ILE A 557 -22.83 2.61 21.33
C ILE A 557 -22.68 1.32 22.15
N MET A 558 -23.39 1.24 23.28
CA MET A 558 -23.39 0.07 24.14
C MET A 558 -23.97 -1.15 23.42
N PHE A 559 -25.08 -0.99 22.69
CA PHE A 559 -25.64 -2.03 21.83
C PHE A 559 -24.64 -2.48 20.75
N CYS A 560 -23.88 -1.54 20.16
CA CYS A 560 -22.86 -1.85 19.15
C CYS A 560 -21.71 -2.70 19.69
N VAL A 561 -21.34 -2.60 20.97
CA VAL A 561 -20.26 -3.42 21.55
C VAL A 561 -20.79 -4.73 22.15
N SER A 562 -21.97 -4.73 22.75
CA SER A 562 -22.52 -5.88 23.49
C SER A 562 -23.29 -6.90 22.63
N SER A 563 -23.96 -6.46 21.56
CA SER A 563 -24.83 -7.33 20.74
C SER A 563 -24.08 -8.30 19.81
N SER A 564 -22.75 -8.24 19.70
CA SER A 564 -22.00 -9.06 18.72
C SER A 564 -22.05 -10.55 19.03
N SER A 565 -22.29 -11.34 17.99
CA SER A 565 -21.75 -12.70 17.91
C SER A 565 -20.46 -12.72 17.08
N MET A 566 -19.41 -13.36 17.58
CA MET A 566 -18.10 -13.43 16.93
C MET A 566 -17.76 -14.86 16.51
N SER A 567 -17.21 -15.05 15.31
CA SER A 567 -16.70 -16.34 14.83
C SER A 567 -15.28 -16.20 14.29
N ILE A 568 -14.39 -17.14 14.61
CA ILE A 568 -13.00 -17.12 14.13
C ILE A 568 -12.93 -17.64 12.69
N MET A 569 -12.13 -16.97 11.86
CA MET A 569 -11.81 -17.40 10.49
C MET A 569 -10.48 -18.16 10.50
N TRP A 570 -10.54 -19.49 10.55
CA TRP A 570 -9.37 -20.36 10.56
C TRP A 570 -9.07 -20.91 9.17
N ASN A 571 -7.96 -20.48 8.56
CA ASN A 571 -7.51 -20.94 7.23
C ASN A 571 -8.60 -20.93 6.13
N GLY A 572 -9.57 -20.00 6.23
CA GLY A 572 -10.69 -19.85 5.28
C GLY A 572 -12.01 -20.51 5.69
N ARG A 573 -12.06 -21.15 6.86
CA ARG A 573 -13.26 -21.76 7.46
C ARG A 573 -13.77 -20.92 8.64
N ARG A 574 -15.09 -20.86 8.82
CA ARG A 574 -15.76 -20.24 9.98
C ARG A 574 -15.81 -21.26 11.12
N LEU A 575 -15.28 -20.92 12.29
CA LEU A 575 -15.42 -21.69 13.53
C LEU A 575 -16.74 -21.32 14.26
N PRO A 576 -17.20 -22.12 15.24
CA PRO A 576 -18.40 -21.82 16.02
C PRO A 576 -18.37 -20.41 16.64
N ASN A 577 -19.54 -19.81 16.81
CA ASN A 577 -19.65 -18.48 17.36
C ASN A 577 -19.52 -18.46 18.89
N PHE A 578 -19.17 -17.29 19.43
CA PHE A 578 -19.20 -16.96 20.86
C PHE A 578 -19.55 -15.48 21.04
N THR A 579 -20.02 -15.13 22.23
CA THR A 579 -20.40 -13.75 22.58
C THR A 579 -19.31 -13.14 23.47
N PRO A 580 -18.66 -12.03 23.06
CA PRO A 580 -17.67 -11.36 23.90
C PRO A 580 -18.35 -10.73 25.11
N THR A 581 -17.59 -10.52 26.20
CA THR A 581 -18.08 -9.84 27.41
C THR A 581 -17.33 -8.55 27.73
N LYS A 582 -16.31 -8.23 26.91
CA LYS A 582 -15.48 -7.03 27.04
C LYS A 582 -14.78 -6.69 25.71
N GLY A 583 -14.15 -5.53 25.68
CA GLY A 583 -13.28 -5.08 24.61
C GLY A 583 -13.98 -4.36 23.47
N LEU A 584 -13.17 -3.77 22.60
CA LEU A 584 -13.58 -3.00 21.42
C LEU A 584 -13.13 -3.73 20.15
N ARG A 585 -13.89 -3.58 19.05
CA ARG A 585 -13.67 -4.34 17.82
C ARG A 585 -12.52 -3.78 16.98
N GLN A 586 -11.46 -4.57 16.78
CA GLN A 586 -10.32 -4.17 15.95
C GLN A 586 -10.68 -4.18 14.46
N GLY A 587 -11.03 -3.01 13.91
CA GLY A 587 -11.44 -2.86 12.50
C GLY A 587 -12.80 -2.18 12.31
N ASP A 588 -13.46 -1.85 13.42
CA ASP A 588 -14.63 -0.97 13.46
C ASP A 588 -14.20 0.52 13.43
N PRO A 589 -14.85 1.38 12.61
CA PRO A 589 -14.58 2.81 12.56
C PRO A 589 -14.67 3.56 13.90
N LEU A 590 -15.58 3.17 14.81
CA LEU A 590 -15.86 3.91 16.05
C LEU A 590 -14.92 3.53 17.19
N SER A 591 -14.55 2.26 17.28
CA SER A 591 -13.69 1.71 18.33
C SER A 591 -12.42 2.53 18.68
N PRO A 592 -11.66 3.11 17.73
CA PRO A 592 -10.50 3.96 18.06
C PRO A 592 -10.85 5.21 18.88
N TYR A 593 -12.00 5.82 18.63
CA TYR A 593 -12.44 7.03 19.32
C TYR A 593 -12.95 6.72 20.72
N LEU A 594 -13.68 5.62 20.89
CA LEU A 594 -14.08 5.11 22.21
C LEU A 594 -12.85 4.81 23.07
N PHE A 595 -11.82 4.19 22.48
CA PHE A 595 -10.56 3.94 23.18
C PHE A 595 -9.86 5.23 23.61
N VAL A 596 -9.88 6.27 22.76
CA VAL A 596 -9.33 7.60 23.10
C VAL A 596 -10.06 8.21 24.29
N LEU A 597 -11.40 8.12 24.35
CA LEU A 597 -12.19 8.61 25.50
C LEU A 597 -11.85 7.86 26.79
N CYS A 598 -11.72 6.52 26.74
CA CYS A 598 -11.26 5.74 27.89
C CYS A 598 -9.87 6.16 28.38
N MET A 599 -8.93 6.41 27.45
CA MET A 599 -7.58 6.88 27.79
C MET A 599 -7.55 8.34 28.26
N GLU A 600 -8.50 9.18 27.85
CA GLU A 600 -8.65 10.54 28.36
C GLU A 600 -8.97 10.53 29.86
N CYS A 601 -9.75 9.58 30.34
CA CYS A 601 -9.99 9.40 31.78
C CYS A 601 -8.67 9.20 32.56
N LEU A 602 -7.73 8.40 32.04
CA LEU A 602 -6.38 8.26 32.62
C LEU A 602 -5.61 9.60 32.58
N SER A 603 -5.74 10.36 31.49
CA SER A 603 -5.12 11.70 31.38
C SER A 603 -5.59 12.60 32.53
N GLN A 604 -6.90 12.63 32.79
CA GLN A 604 -7.50 13.43 33.86
C GLN A 604 -7.06 12.97 35.26
N VAL A 605 -6.96 11.65 35.50
CA VAL A 605 -6.40 11.12 36.75
C VAL A 605 -4.95 11.61 36.96
N ILE A 606 -4.12 11.61 35.92
CA ILE A 606 -2.74 12.07 35.99
C ILE A 606 -2.69 13.59 36.23
N ILE A 607 -3.52 14.37 35.53
CA ILE A 607 -3.58 15.83 35.69
C ILE A 607 -3.98 16.18 37.12
N LYS A 608 -4.99 15.50 37.68
CA LYS A 608 -5.35 15.64 39.10
C LYS A 608 -4.18 15.36 40.02
N ALA A 609 -3.49 14.23 39.84
CA ALA A 609 -2.33 13.89 40.65
C ALA A 609 -1.19 14.93 40.54
N VAL A 610 -1.04 15.60 39.39
CA VAL A 610 -0.09 16.69 39.20
C VAL A 610 -0.54 17.95 39.95
N ASN A 611 -1.82 18.32 39.85
CA ASN A 611 -2.38 19.49 40.52
C ASN A 611 -2.37 19.35 42.05
N ASP A 612 -2.65 18.15 42.56
CA ASP A 612 -2.59 17.81 43.98
C ASP A 612 -1.14 17.69 44.50
N GLY A 613 -0.12 17.88 43.64
CA GLY A 613 1.31 17.84 44.00
C GLY A 613 1.89 16.44 44.23
N LEU A 614 1.08 15.39 44.07
CA LEU A 614 1.49 13.99 44.22
C LEU A 614 2.44 13.56 43.08
N TRP A 615 2.16 13.98 41.84
CA TRP A 615 2.96 13.69 40.65
C TRP A 615 3.76 14.91 40.21
N LYS A 616 5.08 14.78 40.14
CA LYS A 616 6.01 15.85 39.75
C LYS A 616 6.40 15.73 38.28
N PRO A 617 5.84 16.56 37.38
CA PRO A 617 6.10 16.47 35.94
C PRO A 617 7.52 16.93 35.57
N VAL A 618 7.92 16.64 34.33
CA VAL A 618 9.19 17.07 33.74
C VAL A 618 9.00 18.40 33.01
N ARG A 619 9.88 19.37 33.25
CA ARG A 619 9.94 20.64 32.51
C ARG A 619 11.25 20.74 31.74
N LEU A 620 11.14 20.93 30.42
CA LEU A 620 12.29 20.98 29.50
C LEU A 620 12.99 22.35 29.50
N SER A 621 12.29 23.42 29.89
CA SER A 621 12.82 24.76 30.17
C SER A 621 12.15 25.33 31.44
N ARG A 622 12.65 26.45 31.98
CA ARG A 622 12.17 27.03 33.25
C ARG A 622 10.67 27.40 33.20
N ASN A 623 10.27 28.04 32.11
CA ASN A 623 8.90 28.53 31.87
C ASN A 623 8.13 27.67 30.86
N GLY A 624 8.68 26.51 30.47
CA GLY A 624 8.02 25.61 29.53
C GLY A 624 6.89 24.79 30.19
N PRO A 625 5.99 24.22 29.37
CA PRO A 625 4.86 23.44 29.86
C PRO A 625 5.31 22.20 30.66
N PRO A 626 4.60 21.83 31.74
CA PRO A 626 4.85 20.60 32.46
C PRO A 626 4.45 19.38 31.64
N LEU A 627 5.39 18.46 31.43
CA LEU A 627 5.15 17.18 30.76
C LEU A 627 4.95 16.11 31.83
N SER A 628 3.73 15.58 31.94
CA SER A 628 3.40 14.44 32.81
C SER A 628 3.13 13.17 32.00
N HIS A 629 2.54 13.29 30.82
CA HIS A 629 2.24 12.16 29.94
C HIS A 629 2.11 12.58 28.47
N LEU A 630 2.26 11.62 27.57
CA LEU A 630 1.89 11.74 26.15
C LEU A 630 1.25 10.42 25.71
N PHE A 631 0.04 10.50 25.20
CA PHE A 631 -0.70 9.35 24.71
C PHE A 631 -0.82 9.39 23.19
N PHE A 632 -0.67 8.21 22.59
CA PHE A 632 -1.03 7.98 21.21
C PHE A 632 -1.72 6.61 21.11
N ALA A 633 -3.04 6.58 21.31
CA ALA A 633 -3.77 5.32 21.50
C ALA A 633 -3.11 4.48 22.61
N ASP A 634 -2.67 3.26 22.31
CA ASP A 634 -2.06 2.33 23.26
C ASP A 634 -0.58 2.64 23.58
N ASP A 635 0.09 3.48 22.78
CA ASP A 635 1.44 3.95 23.05
C ASP A 635 1.44 5.04 24.14
N VAL A 636 1.78 4.64 25.38
CA VAL A 636 1.75 5.49 26.57
C VAL A 636 3.15 5.90 27.01
N LEU A 637 3.40 7.20 27.10
CA LEU A 637 4.60 7.78 27.71
C LEU A 637 4.26 8.53 28.98
N LEU A 638 4.98 8.28 30.06
CA LEU A 638 4.79 8.94 31.36
C LEU A 638 6.10 9.59 31.82
N PHE A 639 6.02 10.84 32.24
CA PHE A 639 7.16 11.69 32.60
C PHE A 639 7.09 12.05 34.08
N ALA A 640 8.17 11.78 34.81
CA ALA A 640 8.25 12.06 36.24
C ALA A 640 9.69 12.36 36.68
N LYS A 641 9.85 12.89 37.91
CA LYS A 641 11.18 13.01 38.54
C LYS A 641 11.73 11.64 38.91
N ALA A 642 13.04 11.42 38.76
CA ALA A 642 13.68 10.14 39.01
C ALA A 642 13.88 9.84 40.52
N THR A 643 12.78 9.66 41.25
CA THR A 643 12.75 9.25 42.67
C THR A 643 11.84 8.04 42.88
N LYS A 644 12.14 7.24 43.92
CA LYS A 644 11.33 6.06 44.29
C LYS A 644 9.87 6.43 44.56
N SER A 645 9.63 7.51 45.31
CA SER A 645 8.28 8.00 45.61
C SER A 645 7.47 8.33 44.36
N GLN A 646 8.09 8.98 43.37
CA GLN A 646 7.41 9.34 42.13
C GLN A 646 7.14 8.12 41.26
N ALA A 647 8.06 7.15 41.23
CA ALA A 647 7.83 5.88 40.53
C ALA A 647 6.69 5.07 41.16
N LEU A 648 6.58 5.08 42.50
CA LEU A 648 5.47 4.43 43.21
C LEU A 648 4.14 5.15 42.91
N ASN A 649 4.11 6.48 42.92
CA ASN A 649 2.91 7.24 42.56
C ASN A 649 2.44 6.91 41.13
N VAL A 650 3.36 6.81 40.17
CA VAL A 650 3.04 6.36 38.80
C VAL A 650 2.42 4.96 38.81
N ALA A 651 3.05 4.00 39.52
CA ALA A 651 2.56 2.62 39.60
C ALA A 651 1.18 2.55 40.25
N THR A 652 0.96 3.25 41.37
CA THR A 652 -0.33 3.29 42.08
C THR A 652 -1.42 3.89 41.19
N THR A 653 -1.15 4.99 40.49
CA THR A 653 -2.11 5.58 39.53
C THR A 653 -2.50 4.60 38.43
N LEU A 654 -1.53 3.87 37.86
CA LEU A 654 -1.82 2.87 36.82
C LEU A 654 -2.59 1.67 37.35
N THR A 655 -2.26 1.16 38.54
CA THR A 655 -2.99 0.06 39.17
C THR A 655 -4.43 0.45 39.50
N HIS A 656 -4.64 1.66 40.03
CA HIS A 656 -5.97 2.21 40.30
C HIS A 656 -6.78 2.39 39.01
N PHE A 657 -6.18 2.89 37.93
CA PHE A 657 -6.88 2.98 36.65
C PHE A 657 -7.21 1.59 36.06
N ALA A 658 -6.29 0.63 36.20
CA ALA A 658 -6.46 -0.73 35.68
C ALA A 658 -7.59 -1.50 36.38
N SER A 659 -7.88 -1.23 37.66
CA SER A 659 -8.94 -1.91 38.40
C SER A 659 -10.35 -1.60 37.88
N PHE A 660 -10.56 -0.45 37.25
CA PHE A 660 -11.86 -0.06 36.67
C PHE A 660 -11.89 -0.20 35.15
N SER A 661 -10.83 0.23 34.46
CA SER A 661 -10.80 0.21 32.99
C SER A 661 -10.59 -1.17 32.39
N GLY A 662 -10.02 -2.12 33.16
CA GLY A 662 -9.52 -3.39 32.67
C GLY A 662 -8.17 -3.31 31.94
N LEU A 663 -7.62 -2.10 31.75
CA LEU A 663 -6.38 -1.86 31.01
C LEU A 663 -5.14 -2.10 31.88
N LYS A 664 -4.58 -3.31 31.79
CA LYS A 664 -3.40 -3.72 32.57
C LYS A 664 -2.09 -3.35 31.88
N VAL A 665 -1.08 -3.02 32.67
CA VAL A 665 0.28 -2.72 32.22
C VAL A 665 1.07 -4.01 32.04
N ASN A 666 1.72 -4.17 30.88
CA ASN A 666 2.70 -5.22 30.67
C ASN A 666 4.08 -4.77 31.20
N ALA A 667 4.41 -5.11 32.44
CA ALA A 667 5.69 -4.69 33.04
C ALA A 667 6.93 -5.21 32.27
N THR A 668 6.84 -6.39 31.64
CA THR A 668 7.97 -7.02 30.93
C THR A 668 8.33 -6.30 29.63
N LYS A 669 7.33 -5.83 28.90
CA LYS A 669 7.48 -5.06 27.65
C LYS A 669 7.68 -3.57 27.89
N SER A 670 7.14 -3.06 29.00
CA SER A 670 7.36 -1.68 29.42
C SER A 670 8.84 -1.43 29.70
N LYS A 671 9.29 -0.19 29.46
CA LYS A 671 10.69 0.23 29.66
C LYS A 671 10.75 1.58 30.35
N VAL A 672 11.79 1.79 31.15
CA VAL A 672 12.08 3.09 31.78
C VAL A 672 13.42 3.66 31.30
N PHE A 673 13.41 4.92 30.88
CA PHE A 673 14.59 5.69 30.48
C PHE A 673 14.88 6.78 31.53
N PHE A 674 16.14 6.95 31.90
CA PHE A 674 16.57 7.91 32.91
C PHE A 674 17.48 8.99 32.30
N SER A 675 17.46 10.19 32.88
CA SER A 675 18.46 11.23 32.58
C SER A 675 19.88 10.77 32.91
N SER A 676 20.87 11.33 32.20
CA SER A 676 22.29 11.01 32.38
C SER A 676 22.81 11.30 33.79
N SER A 677 22.22 12.28 34.48
CA SER A 677 22.59 12.66 35.85
C SER A 677 22.03 11.77 36.96
N THR A 678 21.20 10.78 36.64
CA THR A 678 20.57 9.92 37.66
C THR A 678 21.59 8.91 38.20
N LYS A 679 21.74 8.80 39.53
CA LYS A 679 22.68 7.85 40.16
C LYS A 679 22.20 6.40 40.01
N ARG A 680 23.14 5.44 39.81
CA ARG A 680 22.85 4.01 39.62
C ARG A 680 22.00 3.40 40.73
N GLY A 681 22.30 3.70 42.01
CA GLY A 681 21.50 3.20 43.14
C GLY A 681 20.03 3.63 43.10
N LYS A 682 19.74 4.87 42.66
CA LYS A 682 18.35 5.34 42.47
C LYS A 682 17.66 4.62 41.33
N MET A 683 18.37 4.38 40.22
CA MET A 683 17.83 3.61 39.08
C MET A 683 17.44 2.20 39.51
N THR A 684 18.33 1.49 40.21
CA THR A 684 18.06 0.14 40.70
C THR A 684 16.84 0.12 41.63
N SER A 685 16.77 1.04 42.59
CA SER A 685 15.62 1.15 43.49
C SER A 685 14.29 1.37 42.76
N ILE A 686 14.27 2.20 41.72
CA ILE A 686 13.07 2.45 40.90
C ILE A 686 12.69 1.21 40.09
N VAL A 687 13.66 0.55 39.45
CA VAL A 687 13.44 -0.67 38.66
C VAL A 687 12.88 -1.79 39.55
N THR A 688 13.47 -2.01 40.74
CA THR A 688 13.00 -3.01 41.69
C THR A 688 11.59 -2.71 42.21
N SER A 689 11.27 -1.44 42.46
CA SER A 689 9.96 -1.05 43.00
C SER A 689 8.83 -1.14 41.98
N THR A 690 9.14 -0.96 40.69
CA THR A 690 8.12 -0.94 39.61
C THR A 690 8.06 -2.24 38.81
N GLY A 691 9.10 -3.09 38.85
CA GLY A 691 9.24 -4.26 37.99
C GLY A 691 9.55 -3.93 36.52
N ILE A 692 9.68 -2.65 36.16
CA ILE A 692 9.89 -2.19 34.78
C ILE A 692 11.40 -2.11 34.48
N SER A 693 11.83 -2.81 33.43
CA SER A 693 13.26 -2.86 33.07
C SER A 693 13.78 -1.51 32.56
N ARG A 694 15.02 -1.17 32.95
CA ARG A 694 15.74 -0.02 32.41
C ARG A 694 16.06 -0.20 30.92
N THR A 695 16.01 0.89 30.17
CA THR A 695 16.59 0.99 28.83
C THR A 695 17.62 2.13 28.73
N HIS A 696 18.63 1.94 27.87
CA HIS A 696 19.61 2.97 27.51
C HIS A 696 19.15 3.85 26.33
N SER A 697 18.17 3.38 25.56
CA SER A 697 17.67 4.04 24.36
C SER A 697 16.19 3.71 24.15
N LEU A 698 15.40 4.68 23.73
CA LEU A 698 14.01 4.46 23.34
C LEU A 698 13.86 4.02 21.87
N GLU A 699 14.98 3.77 21.17
CA GLU A 699 15.15 3.29 19.78
C GLU A 699 14.11 3.79 18.75
N LYS A 700 12.88 3.30 18.82
CA LYS A 700 11.74 3.73 18.00
C LYS A 700 10.51 4.07 18.85
N TYR A 701 9.86 5.18 18.51
CA TYR A 701 8.57 5.59 19.03
C TYR A 701 7.66 6.06 17.89
N LEU A 702 6.44 5.51 17.80
CA LEU A 702 5.50 5.74 16.68
C LEU A 702 6.16 5.53 15.31
N GLY A 703 7.08 4.57 15.21
CA GLY A 703 7.86 4.30 14.00
C GLY A 703 8.99 5.29 13.69
N PHE A 704 9.13 6.41 14.41
CA PHE A 704 10.26 7.34 14.27
C PHE A 704 11.47 6.83 15.05
N PRO A 705 12.68 6.81 14.44
CA PRO A 705 13.91 6.54 15.17
C PRO A 705 14.20 7.70 16.13
N MET A 706 14.42 7.37 17.40
CA MET A 706 14.83 8.33 18.42
C MET A 706 16.34 8.57 18.28
N MET A 707 16.69 9.70 17.68
CA MET A 707 18.05 9.96 17.21
C MET A 707 18.96 10.51 18.32
N HIS A 708 20.24 10.15 18.23
CA HIS A 708 21.23 10.51 19.24
C HIS A 708 22.49 11.08 18.58
N GLY A 709 22.89 12.28 19.00
CA GLY A 709 24.09 12.92 18.47
C GLY A 709 23.93 13.39 17.02
N ARG A 710 25.02 13.34 16.25
CA ARG A 710 25.07 13.77 14.85
C ARG A 710 24.47 12.68 13.96
N LEU A 711 23.50 13.06 13.12
CA LEU A 711 22.89 12.17 12.13
C LEU A 711 23.94 11.59 11.19
N GLN A 712 23.92 10.27 11.03
CA GLN A 712 24.75 9.50 10.10
C GLN A 712 23.86 8.79 9.08
N ARG A 713 24.45 8.37 7.95
CA ARG A 713 23.73 7.60 6.92
C ARG A 713 23.14 6.30 7.49
N LYS A 714 23.90 5.62 8.35
CA LYS A 714 23.51 4.37 9.01
C LYS A 714 22.18 4.45 9.77
N ASP A 715 21.85 5.63 10.31
CA ASP A 715 20.63 5.83 11.08
C ASP A 715 19.36 5.72 10.19
N TYR A 716 19.51 5.79 8.86
CA TYR A 716 18.44 5.68 7.88
C TYR A 716 18.63 4.51 6.88
N GLU A 717 19.55 3.58 7.11
CA GLU A 717 19.72 2.39 6.25
C GLU A 717 18.46 1.54 6.18
N PHE A 718 17.71 1.45 7.29
CA PHE A 718 16.40 0.77 7.34
C PHE A 718 15.40 1.32 6.30
N LEU A 719 15.54 2.58 5.88
CA LEU A 719 14.70 3.19 4.86
C LEU A 719 15.07 2.68 3.47
N GLU A 720 16.38 2.56 3.19
CA GLU A 720 16.92 1.94 1.98
C GLU A 720 16.48 0.47 1.89
N GLU A 721 16.55 -0.28 2.99
CA GLU A 721 16.06 -1.67 3.08
C GLU A 721 14.55 -1.77 2.81
N LYS A 722 13.75 -0.89 3.42
CA LYS A 722 12.28 -0.89 3.23
C LYS A 722 11.90 -0.62 1.78
N ILE A 723 12.62 0.27 1.09
CA ILE A 723 12.44 0.54 -0.34
C ILE A 723 12.89 -0.68 -1.15
N SER A 724 14.04 -1.28 -0.85
CA SER A 724 14.56 -2.48 -1.52
C SER A 724 13.62 -3.68 -1.41
N HIS A 725 13.09 -3.98 -0.21
CA HIS A 725 12.12 -5.05 -0.01
C HIS A 725 10.82 -4.80 -0.81
N ARG A 726 10.37 -3.54 -0.88
CA ARG A 726 9.20 -3.18 -1.71
C ARG A 726 9.48 -3.40 -3.20
N LEU A 727 10.63 -2.96 -3.70
CA LEU A 727 11.06 -3.16 -5.08
C LEU A 727 11.16 -4.65 -5.43
N ALA A 728 11.78 -5.46 -4.56
CA ALA A 728 11.88 -6.91 -4.75
C ALA A 728 10.50 -7.59 -4.83
N SER A 729 9.52 -7.09 -4.08
CA SER A 729 8.15 -7.62 -4.09
C SER A 729 7.38 -7.38 -5.38
N TRP A 730 7.81 -6.44 -6.23
CA TRP A 730 7.05 -5.99 -7.40
C TRP A 730 7.36 -6.72 -8.69
N GLN A 731 8.20 -7.76 -8.67
CA GLN A 731 8.56 -8.61 -9.82
C GLN A 731 8.58 -7.80 -11.14
N HIS A 732 9.57 -6.92 -11.29
CA HIS A 732 9.75 -5.92 -12.36
C HIS A 732 9.35 -6.33 -13.80
N ASN A 733 9.44 -7.63 -14.15
CA ASN A 733 9.03 -8.19 -15.43
C ASN A 733 7.51 -8.18 -15.68
N LEU A 734 6.71 -7.93 -14.63
CA LEU A 734 5.25 -7.89 -14.72
C LEU A 734 4.70 -6.47 -14.93
N LEU A 735 5.55 -5.43 -15.02
CA LEU A 735 5.13 -4.03 -15.07
C LEU A 735 5.78 -3.28 -16.24
N ASN A 736 4.94 -2.61 -17.05
CA ASN A 736 5.39 -1.67 -18.09
C ASN A 736 5.94 -0.35 -17.47
N LYS A 737 6.60 0.49 -18.28
CA LYS A 737 7.22 1.76 -17.81
C LYS A 737 6.20 2.73 -17.17
N ALA A 738 4.99 2.83 -17.70
CA ALA A 738 3.93 3.67 -17.14
C ALA A 738 3.48 3.17 -15.76
N GLY A 739 3.32 1.85 -15.57
CA GLY A 739 3.01 1.22 -14.29
C GLY A 739 4.14 1.40 -13.27
N ARG A 740 5.41 1.30 -13.71
CA ARG A 740 6.57 1.61 -12.86
C ARG A 740 6.56 3.08 -12.43
N MET A 741 6.31 4.03 -13.35
CA MET A 741 6.17 5.45 -13.03
C MET A 741 5.10 5.68 -11.97
N THR A 742 3.93 5.04 -12.10
CA THR A 742 2.86 5.14 -11.11
C THR A 742 3.33 4.66 -9.74
N LEU A 743 3.99 3.51 -9.64
CA LEU A 743 4.51 2.97 -8.38
C LEU A 743 5.63 3.83 -7.76
N VAL A 744 6.50 4.43 -8.58
CA VAL A 744 7.50 5.38 -8.09
C VAL A 744 6.80 6.53 -7.36
N LYS A 745 5.78 7.13 -8.01
CA LYS A 745 5.07 8.28 -7.46
C LYS A 745 4.19 7.93 -6.27
N SER A 746 3.41 6.85 -6.37
CA SER A 746 2.40 6.50 -5.35
C SER A 746 3.01 5.79 -4.15
N VAL A 747 4.11 5.05 -4.34
CA VAL A 747 4.69 4.20 -3.29
C VAL A 747 6.14 4.55 -2.96
N LEU A 748 7.08 4.53 -3.90
CA LEU A 748 8.50 4.72 -3.55
C LEU A 748 8.76 6.09 -2.93
N ASN A 749 8.21 7.13 -3.53
CA ASN A 749 8.33 8.50 -3.01
C ASN A 749 7.52 8.74 -1.74
N SER A 750 6.54 7.89 -1.43
CA SER A 750 5.70 8.06 -0.22
C SER A 750 6.26 7.34 1.01
N ILE A 751 7.05 6.26 0.83
CA ILE A 751 7.75 5.56 1.92
C ILE A 751 8.60 6.51 2.80
N PRO A 752 9.47 7.38 2.25
CA PRO A 752 10.30 8.27 3.06
C PRO A 752 9.53 9.45 3.66
N ASN A 753 8.37 9.83 3.10
CA ASN A 753 7.61 11.01 3.54
C ASN A 753 7.27 10.97 5.03
N TYR A 754 7.07 9.79 5.62
CA TYR A 754 6.80 9.67 7.05
C TYR A 754 7.95 10.24 7.89
N TYR A 755 9.18 9.85 7.57
CA TYR A 755 10.40 10.27 8.29
C TYR A 755 10.82 11.69 7.95
N MET A 756 10.65 12.09 6.68
CA MET A 756 10.96 13.42 6.18
C MET A 756 10.13 14.54 6.82
N GLN A 757 9.04 14.21 7.52
CA GLN A 757 8.22 15.20 8.23
C GLN A 757 8.87 15.76 9.50
N VAL A 758 9.79 15.03 10.14
CA VAL A 758 10.42 15.46 11.41
C VAL A 758 11.94 15.51 11.33
N ALA A 759 12.54 14.85 10.35
CA ALA A 759 13.98 14.74 10.23
C ALA A 759 14.52 15.30 8.92
N TRP A 760 15.66 15.97 9.01
CA TRP A 760 16.49 16.33 7.86
C TRP A 760 17.37 15.15 7.49
N LEU A 761 16.99 14.40 6.46
CA LEU A 761 17.75 13.23 6.02
C LEU A 761 19.16 13.63 5.53
N PRO A 762 20.19 12.77 5.72
CA PRO A 762 21.49 12.96 5.09
C PRO A 762 21.37 13.05 3.57
N GLN A 763 22.23 13.87 2.94
CA GLN A 763 22.21 14.07 1.49
C GLN A 763 22.43 12.77 0.72
N SER A 764 23.36 11.94 1.17
CA SER A 764 23.61 10.60 0.63
C SER A 764 22.38 9.70 0.65
N THR A 765 21.51 9.81 1.67
CA THR A 765 20.28 9.01 1.76
C THR A 765 19.26 9.49 0.72
N CYS A 766 19.09 10.80 0.56
CA CYS A 766 18.23 11.37 -0.49
C CYS A 766 18.69 10.94 -1.89
N GLU A 767 19.98 11.00 -2.17
CA GLU A 767 20.57 10.56 -3.45
C GLU A 767 20.38 9.06 -3.69
N THR A 768 20.50 8.23 -2.65
CA THR A 768 20.22 6.80 -2.76
C THR A 768 18.75 6.53 -3.10
N ILE A 769 17.80 7.22 -2.45
CA ILE A 769 16.36 7.09 -2.74
C ILE A 769 16.08 7.46 -4.20
N ASP A 770 16.60 8.59 -4.66
CA ASP A 770 16.43 9.06 -6.04
C ASP A 770 17.08 8.10 -7.05
N ARG A 771 18.24 7.52 -6.73
CA ARG A 771 18.90 6.50 -7.54
C ARG A 771 18.06 5.21 -7.63
N MET A 772 17.49 4.75 -6.52
CA MET A 772 16.62 3.57 -6.50
C MET A 772 15.35 3.79 -7.33
N ALA A 773 14.71 4.96 -7.19
CA ALA A 773 13.53 5.33 -7.98
C ALA A 773 13.84 5.39 -9.48
N ARG A 774 14.98 6.00 -9.84
CA ARG A 774 15.46 6.12 -11.24
C ARG A 774 15.79 4.75 -11.84
N ASN A 775 16.53 3.91 -11.11
CA ASN A 775 16.86 2.56 -11.54
C ASN A 775 15.60 1.71 -11.71
N PHE A 776 14.64 1.79 -10.79
CA PHE A 776 13.39 1.05 -10.94
C PHE A 776 12.58 1.50 -12.17
N LEU A 777 12.49 2.80 -12.43
CA LEU A 777 11.78 3.35 -13.59
C LEU A 777 12.37 2.82 -14.92
N TRP A 778 13.69 2.83 -15.05
CA TRP A 778 14.38 2.53 -16.32
C TRP A 778 14.89 1.09 -16.42
N LYS A 779 15.61 0.59 -15.40
CA LYS A 779 16.39 -0.66 -15.42
C LYS A 779 15.64 -1.90 -14.92
N GLY A 780 14.69 -1.76 -13.98
CA GLY A 780 14.12 -2.93 -13.29
C GLY A 780 15.20 -3.67 -12.47
N ASN A 781 15.32 -5.00 -12.58
CA ASN A 781 16.43 -5.76 -11.97
C ASN A 781 17.63 -5.99 -12.93
N SER A 782 17.56 -5.50 -14.17
CA SER A 782 18.70 -5.63 -15.09
C SER A 782 19.79 -4.62 -14.72
N SER A 783 21.04 -5.07 -14.66
CA SER A 783 22.20 -4.18 -14.53
C SER A 783 22.44 -3.32 -15.79
N THR A 784 21.87 -3.71 -16.95
CA THR A 784 22.24 -3.20 -18.29
C THR A 784 21.25 -2.21 -18.93
N GLY A 785 20.19 -1.78 -18.22
CA GLY A 785 19.20 -0.84 -18.79
C GLY A 785 19.69 0.61 -18.92
N VAL A 786 19.33 1.32 -20.00
CA VAL A 786 19.75 2.72 -20.22
C VAL A 786 18.73 3.71 -19.65
N HIS A 787 19.20 4.77 -19.00
CA HIS A 787 18.37 5.90 -18.57
C HIS A 787 18.10 6.82 -19.77
N LEU A 788 16.89 6.76 -20.33
CA LEU A 788 16.58 7.48 -21.58
C LEU A 788 16.46 9.00 -21.37
N VAL A 789 15.93 9.46 -20.23
CA VAL A 789 15.80 10.89 -19.92
C VAL A 789 16.52 11.20 -18.60
N SER A 790 17.15 12.37 -18.51
CA SER A 790 17.84 12.81 -17.28
C SER A 790 16.87 12.98 -16.10
N TRP A 791 17.37 12.80 -14.88
CA TRP A 791 16.53 12.87 -13.69
C TRP A 791 16.01 14.28 -13.40
N ASP A 792 16.79 15.31 -13.73
CA ASP A 792 16.35 16.70 -13.60
C ASP A 792 15.16 17.00 -14.51
N LYS A 793 15.17 16.50 -15.76
CA LYS A 793 14.00 16.60 -16.65
C LYS A 793 12.82 15.80 -16.12
N ILE A 794 13.04 14.57 -15.64
CA ILE A 794 11.98 13.70 -15.09
C ILE A 794 11.28 14.32 -13.88
N THR A 795 12.01 15.04 -13.04
CA THR A 795 11.50 15.59 -11.77
C THR A 795 10.77 16.92 -11.92
N ARG A 796 10.78 17.53 -13.12
CA ARG A 796 9.99 18.71 -13.45
C ARG A 796 8.47 18.41 -13.41
N PRO A 797 7.64 19.45 -13.23
CA PRO A 797 6.20 19.35 -13.40
C PRO A 797 5.82 18.83 -14.80
N LYS A 798 4.69 18.12 -14.88
CA LYS A 798 4.13 17.61 -16.14
C LYS A 798 3.96 18.69 -17.22
N LYS A 799 3.59 19.91 -16.82
CA LYS A 799 3.44 21.07 -17.72
C LYS A 799 4.75 21.54 -18.35
N LEU A 800 5.90 21.29 -17.69
CA LEU A 800 7.25 21.66 -18.14
C LEU A 800 8.00 20.46 -18.73
N GLY A 801 7.27 19.47 -19.27
CA GLY A 801 7.84 18.28 -19.87
C GLY A 801 8.42 17.25 -18.90
N GLY A 802 8.22 17.36 -17.60
CA GLY A 802 8.62 16.31 -16.65
C GLY A 802 7.56 15.23 -16.41
N LEU A 803 7.86 14.28 -15.52
CA LEU A 803 6.88 13.29 -15.07
C LEU A 803 6.18 13.73 -13.79
N GLY A 804 6.64 14.77 -13.07
CA GLY A 804 6.11 15.12 -11.74
C GLY A 804 6.52 14.13 -10.66
N ILE A 805 7.69 13.49 -10.82
CA ILE A 805 8.38 12.78 -9.74
C ILE A 805 9.12 13.83 -8.90
N ARG A 806 9.12 13.71 -7.56
CA ARG A 806 9.77 14.70 -6.69
C ARG A 806 11.18 14.27 -6.36
N LYS A 807 12.14 15.19 -6.42
CA LYS A 807 13.50 15.02 -5.89
C LYS A 807 13.42 14.90 -4.35
N SER A 808 14.18 13.97 -3.78
CA SER A 808 14.04 13.60 -2.35
C SER A 808 14.44 14.70 -1.38
N ARG A 809 15.45 15.53 -1.69
CA ARG A 809 15.93 16.62 -0.83
C ARG A 809 14.88 17.73 -0.71
N GLU A 810 14.40 18.21 -1.84
CA GLU A 810 13.42 19.30 -1.92
C GLU A 810 12.09 18.86 -1.32
N ALA A 811 11.70 17.59 -1.53
CA ALA A 811 10.55 17.00 -0.85
C ALA A 811 10.72 16.96 0.67
N ASN A 812 11.91 16.60 1.18
CA ASN A 812 12.19 16.61 2.61
C ASN A 812 12.11 18.03 3.20
N THR A 813 12.74 19.01 2.55
CA THR A 813 12.70 20.42 2.98
C THR A 813 11.26 20.95 2.98
N ALA A 814 10.49 20.68 1.92
CA ALA A 814 9.11 21.15 1.83
C ALA A 814 8.18 20.49 2.86
N LEU A 815 8.41 19.22 3.22
CA LEU A 815 7.69 18.55 4.31
C LEU A 815 8.02 19.16 5.68
N LEU A 816 9.30 19.41 5.96
CA LEU A 816 9.72 20.11 7.19
C LEU A 816 9.19 21.54 7.27
N GLY A 817 8.97 22.20 6.13
CA GLY A 817 8.32 23.51 6.05
C GLY A 817 6.92 23.55 6.68
N LYS A 818 6.22 22.40 6.78
CA LYS A 818 4.96 22.32 7.54
C LYS A 818 5.16 22.56 9.03
N LEU A 819 6.28 22.12 9.60
CA LEU A 819 6.61 22.41 11.00
C LEU A 819 6.92 23.90 11.19
N VAL A 820 7.63 24.50 10.24
CA VAL A 820 7.90 25.95 10.23
C VAL A 820 6.58 26.72 10.21
N TRP A 821 5.66 26.37 9.30
CA TRP A 821 4.33 26.95 9.23
C TRP A 821 3.53 26.80 10.53
N SER A 822 3.51 25.59 11.11
CA SER A 822 2.79 25.35 12.38
C SER A 822 3.35 26.14 13.55
N ILE A 823 4.66 26.44 13.60
CA ILE A 823 5.23 27.30 14.66
C ILE A 823 4.68 28.73 14.57
N HIS A 824 4.43 29.22 13.35
CA HIS A 824 3.82 30.53 13.12
C HIS A 824 2.32 30.55 13.43
N GLN A 825 1.58 29.52 13.03
CA GLN A 825 0.10 29.53 13.06
C GLN A 825 -0.53 28.81 14.25
N ASN A 826 0.07 27.72 14.73
CA ASN A 826 -0.53 26.84 15.75
C ASN A 826 0.18 27.02 17.09
N CYS A 827 0.17 28.25 17.61
CA CYS A 827 0.86 28.66 18.83
C CYS A 827 0.47 27.81 20.05
N ASP A 828 -0.78 27.31 20.08
CA ASP A 828 -1.35 26.60 21.23
C ASP A 828 -1.02 25.11 21.27
N SER A 829 -0.46 24.56 20.18
CA SER A 829 -0.08 23.15 20.16
C SER A 829 1.06 22.88 21.15
N LEU A 830 0.92 21.82 21.95
CA LEU A 830 1.87 21.48 23.02
C LEU A 830 3.33 21.39 22.52
N TRP A 831 3.57 20.81 21.35
CA TRP A 831 4.93 20.70 20.80
C TRP A 831 5.50 22.06 20.37
N VAL A 832 4.64 22.96 19.86
CA VAL A 832 5.01 24.34 19.50
C VAL A 832 5.36 25.11 20.77
N GLN A 833 4.54 25.03 21.81
CA GLN A 833 4.83 25.65 23.12
C GLN A 833 6.16 25.15 23.70
N VAL A 834 6.40 23.83 23.66
CA VAL A 834 7.67 23.22 24.11
C VAL A 834 8.86 23.83 23.36
N LEU A 835 8.80 23.96 22.03
CA LEU A 835 9.90 24.53 21.25
C LEU A 835 10.04 26.05 21.45
N LYS A 836 8.93 26.80 21.50
CA LYS A 836 8.92 28.25 21.74
C LYS A 836 9.61 28.61 23.05
N HIS A 837 9.24 27.95 24.15
CA HIS A 837 9.85 28.17 25.46
C HIS A 837 11.26 27.60 25.62
N LYS A 838 11.72 26.75 24.70
CA LYS A 838 13.06 26.14 24.77
C LYS A 838 14.09 26.89 23.92
N TYR A 839 13.69 27.39 22.75
CA TYR A 839 14.62 27.95 21.77
C TYR A 839 14.32 29.40 21.36
N ILE A 840 13.06 29.84 21.40
CA ILE A 840 12.65 31.13 20.81
C ILE A 840 12.67 32.26 21.85
N ASN A 841 12.26 32.01 23.11
CA ASN A 841 12.33 32.96 24.24
C ASN A 841 11.93 34.41 23.87
N ASN A 842 10.71 34.61 23.36
CA ASN A 842 10.14 35.90 22.91
C ASN A 842 10.84 36.58 21.71
N GLY A 843 11.85 35.96 21.09
CA GLY A 843 12.45 36.42 19.84
C GLY A 843 11.58 36.14 18.61
N SER A 844 11.86 36.84 17.50
CA SER A 844 11.19 36.57 16.23
C SER A 844 11.74 35.29 15.59
N PHE A 845 10.90 34.27 15.41
CA PHE A 845 11.31 32.97 14.85
C PHE A 845 11.89 33.09 13.44
N ILE A 846 11.33 33.96 12.59
CA ILE A 846 11.72 34.10 11.17
C ILE A 846 13.16 34.60 11.01
N THR A 847 13.63 35.48 11.91
CA THR A 847 14.97 36.09 11.86
C THR A 847 16.02 35.27 12.59
N MET A 848 15.64 34.16 13.25
CA MET A 848 16.60 33.34 13.99
C MET A 848 17.68 32.74 13.08
N THR A 849 18.92 32.79 13.56
CA THR A 849 20.06 32.06 12.98
C THR A 849 20.29 30.75 13.71
N LYS A 850 21.13 29.89 13.13
CA LYS A 850 21.34 28.51 13.62
C LYS A 850 22.00 28.50 15.00
N LYS A 851 21.22 28.17 16.04
CA LYS A 851 21.71 27.87 17.40
C LYS A 851 21.89 26.36 17.60
N PRO A 852 22.85 25.90 18.43
CA PRO A 852 22.98 24.49 18.76
C PRO A 852 21.72 23.97 19.47
N GLY A 853 21.02 23.02 18.84
CA GLY A 853 19.84 22.39 19.41
C GLY A 853 19.78 20.89 19.22
N SER A 854 18.60 20.32 19.43
CA SER A 854 18.32 18.94 19.08
C SER A 854 18.43 18.69 17.57
N VAL A 855 18.41 17.42 17.17
CA VAL A 855 18.37 17.04 15.76
C VAL A 855 17.13 17.61 15.06
N THR A 856 15.96 17.54 15.70
CA THR A 856 14.69 18.05 15.17
C THR A 856 14.70 19.57 15.04
N TRP A 857 15.17 20.28 16.05
CA TRP A 857 15.30 21.74 15.98
C TRP A 857 16.23 22.18 14.85
N ASN A 858 17.37 21.50 14.70
CA ASN A 858 18.28 21.76 13.58
C ASN A 858 17.64 21.48 12.22
N ALA A 859 16.75 20.49 12.11
CA ALA A 859 16.01 20.20 10.88
C ALA A 859 15.01 21.32 10.56
N ILE A 860 14.25 21.79 11.55
CA ILE A 860 13.32 22.93 11.44
C ILE A 860 14.08 24.18 11.00
N MET A 861 15.22 24.50 11.65
CA MET A 861 16.02 25.68 11.30
C MET A 861 16.57 25.62 9.87
N LYS A 862 17.00 24.45 9.39
CA LYS A 862 17.44 24.32 7.99
C LYS A 862 16.29 24.53 7.00
N ALA A 863 15.10 24.02 7.30
CA ALA A 863 13.92 24.24 6.47
C ALA A 863 13.48 25.70 6.48
N LEU A 864 13.51 26.35 7.65
CA LEU A 864 13.25 27.78 7.81
C LEU A 864 14.20 28.59 6.92
N LEU A 865 15.51 28.35 7.00
CA LEU A 865 16.50 29.08 6.19
C LEU A 865 16.28 28.89 4.68
N ALA A 866 15.83 27.72 4.23
CA ALA A 866 15.57 27.46 2.82
C ALA A 866 14.24 28.04 2.31
N LEU A 867 13.26 28.25 3.19
CA LEU A 867 11.90 28.69 2.84
C LEU A 867 11.57 30.10 3.33
N ARG A 868 12.49 30.75 4.05
CA ARG A 868 12.29 32.04 4.75
C ARG A 868 11.59 33.07 3.87
N ASP A 869 12.10 33.29 2.66
CA ASP A 869 11.63 34.33 1.74
C ASP A 869 10.18 34.13 1.28
N GLY A 870 9.63 32.92 1.44
CA GLY A 870 8.24 32.63 1.12
C GLY A 870 7.26 32.96 2.25
N PHE A 871 7.72 33.15 3.49
CA PHE A 871 6.87 33.54 4.61
C PHE A 871 6.83 35.06 4.74
N GLU A 872 5.63 35.63 4.73
CA GLU A 872 5.37 37.07 4.79
C GLU A 872 4.49 37.41 5.98
N PHE A 873 4.83 38.44 6.76
CA PHE A 873 3.92 38.93 7.77
C PHE A 873 2.86 39.83 7.13
N ARG A 874 1.58 39.62 7.43
CA ARG A 874 0.49 40.48 6.97
C ARG A 874 -0.30 40.99 8.17
N LEU A 875 -0.52 42.30 8.16
CA LEU A 875 -1.41 42.98 9.09
C LEU A 875 -2.86 42.68 8.72
N GLY A 876 -3.61 42.17 9.69
CA GLY A 876 -5.06 42.04 9.67
C GLY A 876 -5.64 43.15 10.55
N ASN A 877 -5.94 42.85 11.81
CA ASN A 877 -6.58 43.77 12.75
C ASN A 877 -5.63 44.80 13.37
N GLY A 878 -4.32 44.69 13.11
CA GLY A 878 -3.32 45.66 13.55
C GLY A 878 -2.98 45.58 15.05
N ASN A 879 -3.38 44.51 15.75
CA ASN A 879 -3.08 44.32 17.17
C ASN A 879 -1.59 44.01 17.45
N SER A 880 -0.78 43.80 16.41
CA SER A 880 0.66 43.65 16.56
C SER A 880 1.28 44.90 17.18
N SER A 881 2.21 44.71 18.13
CA SER A 881 3.00 45.82 18.68
C SER A 881 3.67 46.63 17.58
N PHE A 882 3.48 47.94 17.61
CA PHE A 882 4.09 48.87 16.66
C PHE A 882 5.61 48.80 16.72
N TRP A 883 6.18 48.74 17.92
CA TRP A 883 7.63 48.77 18.15
C TRP A 883 8.31 47.41 18.07
N PHE A 884 7.69 46.38 18.67
CA PHE A 884 8.38 45.13 18.97
C PHE A 884 8.06 43.97 18.01
N SER A 885 7.06 44.14 17.13
CA SER A 885 6.75 43.21 16.06
C SER A 885 7.42 43.63 14.75
N ASN A 886 7.92 42.66 13.98
CA ASN A 886 8.47 42.91 12.64
C ASN A 886 7.34 42.92 11.58
N TRP A 887 6.38 43.82 11.73
CA TRP A 887 5.25 43.92 10.80
C TRP A 887 5.59 44.71 9.53
N SER A 888 6.58 45.61 9.59
CA SER A 888 7.02 46.46 8.47
C SER A 888 7.95 45.72 7.48
N GLY A 889 8.32 44.47 7.77
CA GLY A 889 9.23 43.67 6.95
C GLY A 889 10.71 44.09 7.03
N THR A 890 11.03 45.17 7.75
CA THR A 890 12.39 45.73 7.85
C THR A 890 13.05 45.59 9.22
N GLY A 891 12.52 44.69 10.07
CA GLY A 891 12.96 44.49 11.44
C GLY A 891 12.00 45.11 12.46
N LYS A 892 12.34 45.02 13.75
CA LYS A 892 11.59 45.72 14.79
C LYS A 892 11.88 47.22 14.67
N LEU A 893 10.87 48.07 14.80
CA LEU A 893 11.09 49.51 14.81
C LEU A 893 11.90 49.95 16.03
N ALA A 894 11.78 49.22 17.14
CA ALA A 894 12.59 49.44 18.35
C ALA A 894 14.11 49.36 18.09
N ASP A 895 14.55 48.58 17.09
CA ASP A 895 15.98 48.46 16.75
C ASP A 895 16.49 49.64 15.90
N LYS A 896 15.58 50.51 15.43
CA LYS A 896 15.86 51.66 14.55
C LYS A 896 15.81 53.01 15.29
N VAL A 897 15.56 52.98 16.60
CA VAL A 897 15.51 54.14 17.48
C VAL A 897 16.44 53.92 18.67
N LEU A 898 16.87 55.00 19.32
CA LEU A 898 17.79 54.94 20.47
C LEU A 898 17.14 54.29 21.70
N TYR A 899 15.86 54.57 21.91
CA TYR A 899 15.02 54.03 22.97
C TYR A 899 13.55 54.05 22.53
N VAL A 900 12.70 53.32 23.23
CA VAL A 900 11.23 53.41 23.11
C VAL A 900 10.72 53.95 24.44
N ASP A 901 9.97 55.06 24.39
CA ASP A 901 9.40 55.69 25.58
C ASP A 901 8.41 54.75 26.28
N ILE A 902 8.30 54.87 27.61
CA ILE A 902 7.42 54.02 28.43
C ILE A 902 5.95 54.10 28.00
N HIS A 903 5.51 55.26 27.52
CA HIS A 903 4.13 55.49 27.08
C HIS A 903 3.81 54.78 25.76
N ASP A 904 4.83 54.48 24.95
CA ASP A 904 4.66 53.87 23.64
C ASP A 904 4.81 52.34 23.65
N LEU A 905 5.23 51.74 24.78
CA LEU A 905 5.61 50.32 24.87
C LEU A 905 4.49 49.36 24.45
N GLU A 906 3.24 49.70 24.79
CA GLU A 906 2.06 48.86 24.54
C GLU A 906 1.31 49.23 23.26
N MET A 907 1.79 50.24 22.51
CA MET A 907 1.11 50.68 21.29
C MET A 907 1.14 49.61 20.20
N SER A 908 0.00 49.43 19.55
CA SER A 908 -0.19 48.55 18.41
C SER A 908 -0.26 49.31 17.09
N VAL A 909 -0.16 48.60 15.96
CA VAL A 909 -0.17 49.25 14.64
C VAL A 909 -1.48 49.99 14.39
N LYS A 910 -2.63 49.45 14.82
CA LYS A 910 -3.92 50.14 14.70
C LYS A 910 -4.02 51.41 15.54
N ASP A 911 -3.21 51.56 16.60
CA ASP A 911 -3.23 52.75 17.46
C ASP A 911 -2.45 53.90 16.80
N VAL A 912 -1.45 53.56 15.97
CA VAL A 912 -0.60 54.54 15.25
C VAL A 912 -1.11 54.79 13.82
N TYR A 913 -1.86 53.86 13.23
CA TYR A 913 -2.43 53.97 11.89
C TYR A 913 -3.96 53.99 11.96
N THR A 914 -4.55 55.18 11.85
CA THR A 914 -6.01 55.40 11.89
C THR A 914 -6.46 56.12 10.61
N ASP A 915 -7.68 55.81 10.15
CA ASP A 915 -8.32 56.46 8.99
C ASP A 915 -7.44 56.54 7.72
N GLY A 916 -6.62 55.50 7.49
CA GLY A 916 -5.74 55.41 6.33
C GLY A 916 -4.45 56.25 6.42
N ASN A 917 -4.14 56.82 7.59
CA ASN A 917 -2.98 57.70 7.78
C ASN A 917 -2.14 57.28 8.99
N TRP A 918 -0.83 57.53 8.91
CA TRP A 918 0.10 57.34 10.02
C TRP A 918 0.14 58.58 10.93
N ASN A 919 -0.21 58.41 12.21
CA ASN A 919 -0.23 59.48 13.21
C ASN A 919 1.04 59.48 14.08
N PHE A 920 2.21 59.71 13.48
CA PHE A 920 3.48 59.69 14.21
C PHE A 920 3.59 60.74 15.33
N ASN A 921 2.82 61.82 15.26
CA ASN A 921 2.81 62.89 16.27
C ASN A 921 2.27 62.44 17.64
N MET A 922 1.60 61.28 17.71
CA MET A 922 1.09 60.71 18.96
C MET A 922 2.15 59.95 19.74
N LEU A 923 3.32 59.67 19.14
CA LEU A 923 4.40 58.93 19.76
C LEU A 923 5.30 59.86 20.57
N TYR A 924 5.65 59.45 21.79
CA TYR A 924 6.65 60.14 22.60
C TYR A 924 8.08 59.80 22.15
N THR A 925 8.24 58.66 21.48
CA THR A 925 9.50 58.21 20.90
C THR A 925 9.76 58.91 19.56
N ASN A 926 10.89 59.61 19.47
CA ASN A 926 11.30 60.27 18.23
C ASN A 926 11.73 59.24 17.16
N ILE A 927 11.02 59.21 16.02
CA ILE A 927 11.34 58.34 14.88
C ILE A 927 12.15 59.11 13.85
N PRO A 928 13.31 58.59 13.39
CA PRO A 928 14.07 59.20 12.30
C PRO A 928 13.23 59.37 11.03
N THR A 929 13.39 60.51 10.33
CA THR A 929 12.64 60.83 9.10
C THR A 929 12.72 59.73 8.03
N ALA A 930 13.90 59.13 7.85
CA ALA A 930 14.09 58.00 6.94
C ALA A 930 13.19 56.79 7.26
N VAL A 931 12.89 56.55 8.54
CA VAL A 931 12.00 55.47 8.97
C VAL A 931 10.53 55.86 8.75
N THR A 932 10.14 57.08 9.09
CA THR A 932 8.75 57.56 8.85
C THR A 932 8.40 57.57 7.36
N ASP A 933 9.34 57.99 6.50
CA ASP A 933 9.13 58.01 5.04
C ASP A 933 8.98 56.60 4.48
N HIS A 934 9.78 55.65 4.98
CA HIS A 934 9.63 54.25 4.64
C HIS A 934 8.28 53.68 5.08
N LEU A 935 7.83 53.99 6.30
CA LEU A 935 6.53 53.52 6.81
C LEU A 935 5.36 54.05 5.98
N LYS A 936 5.41 55.31 5.53
CA LYS A 936 4.41 55.91 4.64
C LYS A 936 4.33 55.21 3.27
N MET A 937 5.41 54.59 2.81
CA MET A 937 5.42 53.80 1.57
C MET A 937 4.83 52.39 1.73
N ILE A 938 4.63 51.91 2.95
CA ILE A 938 4.06 50.58 3.19
C ILE A 938 2.53 50.66 3.02
N PRO A 939 1.93 49.92 2.07
CA PRO A 939 0.49 49.85 1.96
C PRO A 939 -0.10 49.08 3.15
N VAL A 940 -0.86 49.77 4.01
CA VAL A 940 -1.54 49.18 5.16
C VAL A 940 -3.04 49.15 4.93
N CYS A 941 -3.61 47.94 4.95
CA CYS A 941 -5.06 47.71 4.88
C CYS A 941 -5.47 46.86 6.09
N LEU A 942 -6.02 47.50 7.13
CA LEU A 942 -6.46 46.81 8.33
C LEU A 942 -7.85 46.20 8.12
N ASN A 943 -8.04 44.97 8.59
CA ASN A 943 -9.32 44.29 8.66
C ASN A 943 -9.54 43.78 10.08
N SER A 944 -10.51 44.34 10.80
CA SER A 944 -10.80 44.02 12.19
C SER A 944 -11.20 42.56 12.43
N GLN A 945 -11.70 41.85 11.41
CA GLN A 945 -12.12 40.45 11.51
C GLN A 945 -10.97 39.46 11.32
N VAL A 946 -9.80 39.90 10.85
CA VAL A 946 -8.67 39.02 10.52
C VAL A 946 -7.54 39.30 11.49
N ALA A 947 -7.01 38.29 12.17
CA ALA A 947 -5.85 38.47 13.04
C ALA A 947 -4.55 38.68 12.23
N ASP A 948 -3.64 39.48 12.76
CA ASP A 948 -2.28 39.61 12.21
C ASP A 948 -1.57 38.25 12.20
N CYS A 949 -1.02 37.86 11.05
CA CYS A 949 -0.42 36.53 10.92
C CYS A 949 0.63 36.44 9.79
N TYR A 950 1.39 35.35 9.80
CA TYR A 950 2.28 35.02 8.69
C TYR A 950 1.51 34.31 7.58
N THR A 951 1.64 34.76 6.34
CA THR A 951 1.09 34.13 5.15
C THR A 951 2.20 33.58 4.26
N TRP A 952 1.84 32.71 3.33
CA TRP A 952 2.74 32.12 2.36
C TRP A 952 2.61 32.80 0.98
N LYS A 953 3.71 33.35 0.46
CA LYS A 953 3.75 34.04 -0.86
C LYS A 953 3.54 33.11 -2.06
N GLY A 954 3.77 31.81 -1.89
CA GLY A 954 3.75 30.86 -3.01
C GLY A 954 2.36 30.44 -3.50
N ASN A 955 1.27 30.98 -2.92
CA ASN A 955 -0.09 30.76 -3.38
C ASN A 955 -1.02 31.94 -2.98
N LEU A 956 -2.22 31.98 -3.58
CA LEU A 956 -3.17 33.08 -3.38
C LEU A 956 -3.91 33.01 -2.03
N ASN A 957 -4.10 31.81 -1.48
CA ASN A 957 -4.81 31.65 -0.20
C ASN A 957 -3.91 31.92 1.02
N GLY A 958 -2.62 32.15 0.82
CA GLY A 958 -1.67 32.46 1.89
C GLY A 958 -1.36 31.30 2.83
N ILE A 959 -1.80 30.06 2.56
CA ILE A 959 -1.64 28.91 3.44
C ILE A 959 -0.51 28.02 2.93
N TYR A 960 0.53 27.80 3.75
CA TYR A 960 1.62 26.91 3.35
C TYR A 960 1.15 25.46 3.16
N SER A 961 1.48 24.88 2.01
CA SER A 961 1.42 23.44 1.79
C SER A 961 2.78 22.89 1.36
N ALA A 962 3.07 21.63 1.69
CA ALA A 962 4.32 20.99 1.23
C ALA A 962 4.40 20.87 -0.31
N ARG A 963 3.26 20.97 -1.01
CA ARG A 963 3.26 21.08 -2.48
C ARG A 963 3.84 22.43 -2.88
N ASP A 964 3.32 23.51 -2.32
CA ASP A 964 3.70 24.88 -2.69
C ASP A 964 5.13 25.20 -2.25
N GLY A 965 5.54 24.73 -1.07
CA GLY A 965 6.94 24.77 -0.64
C GLY A 965 7.90 24.05 -1.59
N TYR A 966 7.50 22.91 -2.15
CA TYR A 966 8.31 22.22 -3.16
C TYR A 966 8.45 23.04 -4.45
N PHE A 967 7.36 23.65 -4.93
CA PHE A 967 7.43 24.54 -6.09
C PHE A 967 8.30 25.77 -5.82
N TRP A 968 8.20 26.36 -4.63
CA TRP A 968 9.00 27.51 -4.22
C TRP A 968 10.50 27.24 -4.20
N LEU A 969 10.91 26.06 -3.71
CA LEU A 969 12.32 25.66 -3.70
C LEU A 969 12.89 25.48 -5.11
N ASN A 970 12.06 25.11 -6.07
CA ASN A 970 12.45 24.88 -7.45
C ASN A 970 12.06 26.04 -8.38
N ARG A 971 11.67 27.21 -7.84
CA ARG A 971 11.16 28.33 -8.63
C ARG A 971 12.15 28.81 -9.69
N ASN A 972 13.44 28.86 -9.36
CA ASN A 972 14.48 29.27 -10.32
C ASN A 972 14.69 28.19 -11.41
N GLU A 973 14.70 26.91 -11.05
CA GLU A 973 14.77 25.81 -12.03
C GLU A 973 13.52 25.75 -12.93
N PHE A 974 12.36 26.18 -12.42
CA PHE A 974 11.09 26.16 -13.13
C PHE A 974 10.79 27.45 -13.91
N ALA A 975 11.44 28.57 -13.56
CA ALA A 975 11.34 29.87 -14.24
C ALA A 975 12.36 30.04 -15.37
N GLY A 976 13.40 29.20 -15.43
CA GLY A 976 14.38 29.23 -16.52
C GLY A 976 13.75 28.84 -17.87
N ASN A 977 13.76 29.80 -18.81
CA ASN A 977 13.24 29.80 -20.19
C ASN A 977 11.76 30.19 -20.39
N ASP A 978 11.25 31.14 -19.61
CA ASP A 978 9.90 31.73 -19.83
C ASP A 978 9.81 32.69 -21.04
N THR A 979 10.80 32.73 -21.94
CA THR A 979 10.70 33.51 -23.18
C THR A 979 9.97 32.80 -24.32
N ASP A 980 9.66 31.50 -24.22
CA ASP A 980 8.78 30.79 -25.16
C ASP A 980 8.13 29.55 -24.49
N SER A 981 6.98 29.76 -23.81
CA SER A 981 6.38 28.74 -22.93
C SER A 981 5.70 27.59 -23.67
N ILE A 982 6.48 26.62 -24.16
CA ILE A 982 5.97 25.35 -24.69
C ILE A 982 5.35 24.54 -23.53
N SER A 983 4.01 24.58 -23.40
CA SER A 983 3.25 23.87 -22.36
C SER A 983 2.90 22.45 -22.76
N TRP A 984 3.42 21.46 -22.03
CA TRP A 984 3.16 20.03 -22.27
C TRP A 984 1.82 19.55 -21.68
N THR A 985 0.94 20.48 -21.30
CA THR A 985 -0.32 20.17 -20.62
C THR A 985 -1.26 19.36 -21.51
N TRP A 986 -1.27 19.64 -22.82
CA TRP A 986 -2.09 18.92 -23.80
C TRP A 986 -1.81 17.42 -23.79
N LEU A 987 -0.54 17.00 -23.68
CA LEU A 987 -0.11 15.60 -23.70
C LEU A 987 -0.79 14.76 -22.61
N TRP A 988 -0.94 15.35 -21.44
CA TRP A 988 -1.48 14.64 -20.27
C TRP A 988 -3.01 14.64 -20.25
N ASN A 989 -3.63 15.58 -20.96
CA ASN A 989 -5.08 15.70 -21.13
C ASN A 989 -5.64 14.84 -22.26
N ILE A 990 -4.79 14.18 -23.06
CA ILE A 990 -5.23 13.26 -24.12
C ILE A 990 -6.07 12.13 -23.50
N SER A 991 -7.21 11.83 -24.13
CA SER A 991 -8.01 10.64 -23.84
C SER A 991 -7.35 9.40 -24.45
N ALA A 992 -6.25 8.95 -23.84
CA ALA A 992 -5.47 7.80 -24.28
C ALA A 992 -4.87 7.03 -23.09
N PRO A 993 -4.47 5.75 -23.27
CA PRO A 993 -3.80 4.97 -22.23
C PRO A 993 -2.48 5.61 -21.77
N GLU A 994 -2.13 5.50 -20.48
CA GLU A 994 -0.91 6.08 -19.92
C GLU A 994 0.38 5.57 -20.59
N LYS A 995 0.37 4.36 -21.18
CA LYS A 995 1.51 3.86 -21.98
C LYS A 995 1.75 4.69 -23.25
N LEU A 996 0.69 5.15 -23.91
CA LEU A 996 0.79 5.99 -25.11
C LEU A 996 1.28 7.39 -24.71
N LYS A 997 0.74 7.96 -23.63
CA LYS A 997 1.22 9.23 -23.09
C LYS A 997 2.70 9.17 -22.72
N PHE A 998 3.14 8.10 -22.07
CA PHE A 998 4.55 7.89 -21.72
C PHE A 998 5.43 7.73 -22.97
N PHE A 999 4.94 7.03 -23.99
CA PHE A 999 5.64 6.88 -25.27
C PHE A 999 5.79 8.23 -25.98
N LEU A 1000 4.71 8.98 -26.15
CA LEU A 1000 4.73 10.33 -26.73
C LEU A 1000 5.62 11.28 -25.92
N TRP A 1001 5.57 11.21 -24.59
CA TRP A 1001 6.48 11.95 -23.72
C TRP A 1001 7.96 11.62 -24.00
N THR A 1002 8.27 10.35 -24.23
CA THR A 1002 9.64 9.92 -24.58
C THR A 1002 10.04 10.41 -25.98
N ALA A 1003 9.09 10.42 -26.92
CA ALA A 1003 9.28 10.94 -28.27
C ALA A 1003 9.60 12.44 -28.26
N LEU A 1004 8.81 13.24 -27.54
CA LEU A 1004 9.02 14.69 -27.41
C LEU A 1004 10.34 15.08 -26.74
N HIS A 1005 10.95 14.18 -25.96
CA HIS A 1005 12.31 14.35 -25.43
C HIS A 1005 13.41 13.85 -26.37
N ASN A 1006 13.08 13.48 -27.62
CA ASN A 1006 13.98 12.81 -28.57
C ASN A 1006 14.76 11.66 -27.93
N SER A 1007 14.08 10.90 -27.06
CA SER A 1007 14.70 9.88 -26.21
C SER A 1007 14.24 8.46 -26.57
N LEU A 1008 13.55 8.29 -27.71
CA LEU A 1008 13.29 6.99 -28.29
C LEU A 1008 14.61 6.40 -28.83
N PRO A 1009 14.85 5.08 -28.72
CA PRO A 1009 16.06 4.41 -29.21
C PRO A 1009 16.07 4.29 -30.75
N THR A 1010 15.96 5.43 -31.43
CA THR A 1010 16.26 5.57 -32.86
C THR A 1010 17.78 5.45 -33.07
N ARG A 1011 18.22 5.14 -34.28
CA ARG A 1011 19.65 5.01 -34.57
C ARG A 1011 20.40 6.33 -34.39
N GLU A 1012 19.79 7.49 -34.65
CA GLU A 1012 20.36 8.79 -34.28
C GLU A 1012 20.66 8.89 -32.78
N MET A 1013 19.66 8.61 -31.94
CA MET A 1013 19.81 8.68 -30.49
C MET A 1013 20.85 7.68 -29.96
N LEU A 1014 20.84 6.45 -30.49
CA LEU A 1014 21.81 5.41 -30.12
C LEU A 1014 23.24 5.75 -30.56
N CYS A 1015 23.41 6.35 -31.75
CA CYS A 1015 24.70 6.84 -32.23
C CYS A 1015 25.21 8.01 -31.38
N HIS A 1016 24.35 8.97 -31.05
CA HIS A 1016 24.69 10.08 -30.15
C HIS A 1016 25.14 9.59 -28.75
N ARG A 1017 24.67 8.41 -28.33
CA ARG A 1017 25.09 7.75 -27.08
C ARG A 1017 26.25 6.77 -27.22
N ASN A 1018 26.90 6.72 -28.37
CA ASN A 1018 27.98 5.78 -28.69
C ASN A 1018 27.60 4.29 -28.48
N MET A 1019 26.32 3.95 -28.68
CA MET A 1019 25.81 2.57 -28.60
C MET A 1019 25.75 1.87 -29.97
N LEU A 1020 25.73 2.65 -31.05
CA LEU A 1020 25.78 2.18 -32.44
C LEU A 1020 26.71 3.10 -33.24
N GLN A 1021 27.30 2.56 -34.32
CA GLN A 1021 28.18 3.31 -35.21
C GLN A 1021 27.46 3.96 -36.41
N ALA A 1022 26.28 3.45 -36.78
CA ALA A 1022 25.51 3.93 -37.93
C ALA A 1022 24.15 4.51 -37.49
N ASN A 1023 23.77 5.64 -38.09
CA ASN A 1023 22.54 6.38 -37.79
C ASN A 1023 21.44 6.26 -38.88
N HIS A 1024 21.72 5.62 -40.02
CA HIS A 1024 20.76 5.45 -41.13
C HIS A 1024 19.54 4.61 -40.76
N CYS A 1025 18.35 5.00 -41.24
CA CYS A 1025 17.08 4.34 -40.99
C CYS A 1025 17.08 2.86 -41.42
N PRO A 1026 16.67 1.91 -40.55
CA PRO A 1026 16.68 0.48 -40.87
C PRO A 1026 15.62 0.08 -41.92
N ARG A 1027 14.71 0.99 -42.29
CA ARG A 1027 13.65 0.74 -43.27
C ARG A 1027 14.02 1.21 -44.67
N CYS A 1028 14.41 2.48 -44.82
CA CYS A 1028 14.78 3.03 -46.12
C CYS A 1028 16.29 2.99 -46.39
N ASN A 1029 17.13 2.91 -45.35
CA ASN A 1029 18.59 2.95 -45.44
C ASN A 1029 19.16 4.20 -46.16
N GLN A 1030 18.38 5.27 -46.27
CA GLN A 1030 18.73 6.48 -47.02
C GLN A 1030 18.99 7.69 -46.10
N GLU A 1031 18.09 7.94 -45.13
CA GLU A 1031 18.19 9.11 -44.25
C GLU A 1031 18.57 8.73 -42.80
N ILE A 1032 19.00 9.72 -42.03
CA ILE A 1032 19.24 9.60 -40.58
C ILE A 1032 17.92 9.27 -39.88
N GLU A 1033 17.93 8.25 -39.02
CA GLU A 1033 16.74 7.84 -38.27
C GLU A 1033 16.46 8.78 -37.09
N THR A 1034 15.89 9.95 -37.37
CA THR A 1034 15.32 10.82 -36.34
C THR A 1034 13.98 10.27 -35.83
N THR A 1035 13.48 10.78 -34.70
CA THR A 1035 12.13 10.42 -34.19
C THR A 1035 11.05 10.75 -35.22
N LEU A 1036 11.13 11.91 -35.85
CA LEU A 1036 10.16 12.36 -36.85
C LEU A 1036 10.24 11.50 -38.11
N HIS A 1037 11.44 11.22 -38.62
CA HIS A 1037 11.63 10.36 -39.80
C HIS A 1037 11.08 8.95 -39.58
N CYS A 1038 11.37 8.34 -38.42
CA CYS A 1038 10.91 6.99 -38.09
C CYS A 1038 9.37 6.87 -38.04
N LEU A 1039 8.70 7.95 -37.61
CA LEU A 1039 7.26 8.00 -37.38
C LEU A 1039 6.46 8.61 -38.55
N ARG A 1040 7.09 9.38 -39.43
CA ARG A 1040 6.41 10.13 -40.50
C ARG A 1040 7.14 10.08 -41.85
N ASP A 1041 8.40 10.52 -41.91
CA ASP A 1041 9.06 10.85 -43.20
C ASP A 1041 9.63 9.64 -43.94
N CYS A 1042 9.81 8.50 -43.27
CA CYS A 1042 10.23 7.27 -43.94
C CYS A 1042 9.20 6.82 -44.99
N ASP A 1043 9.62 6.44 -46.20
CA ASP A 1043 8.73 5.96 -47.29
C ASP A 1043 7.71 4.91 -46.87
N PHE A 1044 8.10 4.02 -45.95
CA PHE A 1044 7.20 3.02 -45.38
C PHE A 1044 6.12 3.65 -44.48
N ALA A 1045 6.49 4.65 -43.68
CA ALA A 1045 5.56 5.38 -42.84
C ALA A 1045 4.60 6.25 -43.68
N ILE A 1046 5.10 6.95 -44.70
CA ILE A 1046 4.29 7.75 -45.64
C ILE A 1046 3.21 6.88 -46.28
N ARG A 1047 3.57 5.70 -46.80
CA ARG A 1047 2.61 4.76 -47.39
C ARG A 1047 1.51 4.35 -46.41
N LEU A 1048 1.83 4.13 -45.13
CA LEU A 1048 0.81 3.86 -44.13
C LEU A 1048 -0.11 5.07 -43.94
N TRP A 1049 0.45 6.25 -43.69
CA TRP A 1049 -0.31 7.49 -43.47
C TRP A 1049 -1.28 7.79 -44.62
N HIS A 1050 -0.83 7.68 -45.88
CA HIS A 1050 -1.69 7.81 -47.06
C HIS A 1050 -2.81 6.75 -47.06
N SER A 1051 -2.50 5.49 -46.75
CA SER A 1051 -3.51 4.41 -46.76
C SER A 1051 -4.61 4.55 -45.70
N ILE A 1052 -4.35 5.33 -44.64
CA ILE A 1052 -5.31 5.62 -43.56
C ILE A 1052 -5.88 7.05 -43.63
N GLY A 1053 -5.69 7.75 -44.75
CA GLY A 1053 -6.35 9.02 -45.06
C GLY A 1053 -5.63 10.30 -44.63
N PHE A 1054 -4.34 10.24 -44.31
CA PHE A 1054 -3.51 11.43 -44.04
C PHE A 1054 -2.68 11.77 -45.29
N THR A 1055 -3.30 12.41 -46.28
CA THR A 1055 -2.70 12.72 -47.59
C THR A 1055 -2.38 14.21 -47.81
N ASP A 1056 -2.75 15.07 -46.87
CA ASP A 1056 -2.53 16.52 -46.97
C ASP A 1056 -1.02 16.85 -46.87
N GLN A 1057 -0.50 17.65 -47.82
CA GLN A 1057 0.88 18.12 -47.78
C GLN A 1057 1.20 18.93 -46.51
N SER A 1058 0.21 19.62 -45.92
CA SER A 1058 0.41 20.37 -44.67
C SER A 1058 0.89 19.50 -43.52
N PHE A 1059 0.48 18.21 -43.51
CA PHE A 1059 0.87 17.23 -42.50
C PHE A 1059 2.37 16.90 -42.51
N TYR A 1060 2.99 16.98 -43.69
CA TYR A 1060 4.40 16.64 -43.93
C TYR A 1060 5.33 17.86 -43.89
N ARG A 1061 4.80 19.08 -43.99
CA ARG A 1061 5.59 20.33 -43.99
C ARG A 1061 6.08 20.79 -42.60
N GLU A 1062 5.45 20.32 -41.53
CA GLU A 1062 5.83 20.70 -40.16
C GLU A 1062 7.15 20.01 -39.74
N ASN A 1063 8.20 20.76 -39.45
CA ASN A 1063 9.51 20.18 -39.13
C ASN A 1063 9.74 20.02 -37.62
N ASP A 1064 8.94 20.67 -36.78
CA ASP A 1064 9.02 20.52 -35.33
C ASP A 1064 8.15 19.35 -34.84
N LEU A 1065 8.80 18.35 -34.21
CA LEU A 1065 8.14 17.16 -33.67
C LEU A 1065 7.05 17.52 -32.65
N TYR A 1066 7.26 18.56 -31.84
CA TYR A 1066 6.30 18.98 -30.84
C TYR A 1066 5.03 19.53 -31.48
N ASN A 1067 5.16 20.45 -32.44
CA ASN A 1067 4.05 21.01 -33.19
C ASN A 1067 3.34 19.93 -34.01
N TRP A 1068 4.07 19.04 -34.69
CA TRP A 1068 3.46 17.97 -35.47
C TRP A 1068 2.60 17.02 -34.61
N LEU A 1069 3.13 16.57 -33.47
CA LEU A 1069 2.36 15.73 -32.54
C LEU A 1069 1.15 16.47 -31.97
N ARG A 1070 1.30 17.76 -31.63
CA ARG A 1070 0.20 18.59 -31.11
C ARG A 1070 -0.92 18.75 -32.15
N ILE A 1071 -0.57 19.09 -33.39
CA ILE A 1071 -1.53 19.25 -34.50
C ILE A 1071 -2.25 17.92 -34.79
N GLY A 1072 -1.50 16.82 -34.88
CA GLY A 1072 -2.07 15.50 -35.15
C GLY A 1072 -3.07 15.04 -34.08
N ILE A 1073 -2.89 15.47 -32.83
CA ILE A 1073 -3.79 15.15 -31.71
C ILE A 1073 -5.01 16.08 -31.65
N GLN A 1074 -4.89 17.32 -32.13
CA GLN A 1074 -6.00 18.26 -32.25
C GLN A 1074 -6.86 18.01 -33.50
N GLY A 1075 -6.39 17.17 -34.44
CA GLY A 1075 -7.11 16.81 -35.64
C GLY A 1075 -8.35 15.93 -35.39
N LYS A 1076 -9.27 15.92 -36.38
CA LYS A 1076 -10.53 15.14 -36.34
C LYS A 1076 -10.32 13.63 -36.17
N SER A 1077 -9.16 13.11 -36.60
CA SER A 1077 -8.82 11.69 -36.61
C SER A 1077 -7.81 11.30 -35.50
N VAL A 1078 -7.93 11.89 -34.30
CA VAL A 1078 -6.99 11.70 -33.18
C VAL A 1078 -6.67 10.24 -32.84
N PHE A 1079 -7.67 9.35 -32.81
CA PHE A 1079 -7.45 7.94 -32.45
C PHE A 1079 -6.71 7.16 -33.53
N MET A 1080 -6.97 7.47 -34.81
CA MET A 1080 -6.22 6.91 -35.95
C MET A 1080 -4.78 7.40 -35.91
N PHE A 1081 -4.56 8.69 -35.66
CA PHE A 1081 -3.23 9.26 -35.50
C PHE A 1081 -2.45 8.57 -34.38
N LEU A 1082 -3.01 8.51 -33.16
CA LEU A 1082 -2.37 7.86 -32.01
C LEU A 1082 -2.04 6.38 -32.26
N ALA A 1083 -2.94 5.66 -32.93
CA ALA A 1083 -2.72 4.26 -33.26
C ALA A 1083 -1.61 4.08 -34.30
N ALA A 1084 -1.56 4.93 -35.32
CA ALA A 1084 -0.56 4.90 -36.38
C ALA A 1084 0.85 5.18 -35.83
N VAL A 1085 1.02 6.24 -35.03
CA VAL A 1085 2.32 6.55 -34.40
C VAL A 1085 2.80 5.39 -33.54
N TRP A 1086 1.92 4.78 -32.75
CA TRP A 1086 2.25 3.64 -31.90
C TRP A 1086 2.68 2.40 -32.70
N TRP A 1087 1.93 2.05 -33.74
CA TRP A 1087 2.18 0.85 -34.53
C TRP A 1087 3.34 1.02 -35.50
N LEU A 1088 3.59 2.21 -36.03
CA LEU A 1088 4.80 2.53 -36.78
C LEU A 1088 6.04 2.31 -35.93
N TRP A 1089 6.04 2.81 -34.69
CA TRP A 1089 7.14 2.56 -33.76
C TRP A 1089 7.33 1.07 -33.44
N ARG A 1090 6.23 0.34 -33.20
CA ARG A 1090 6.25 -1.11 -32.92
C ARG A 1090 6.78 -1.92 -34.09
N ALA A 1091 6.30 -1.66 -35.31
CA ALA A 1091 6.75 -2.35 -36.52
C ALA A 1091 8.24 -2.12 -36.77
N ARG A 1092 8.75 -0.90 -36.48
CA ARG A 1092 10.19 -0.62 -36.57
C ARG A 1092 10.98 -1.46 -35.57
N ASN A 1093 10.50 -1.58 -34.34
CA ASN A 1093 11.18 -2.38 -33.33
C ASN A 1093 11.13 -3.89 -33.61
N LEU A 1094 10.05 -4.40 -34.21
CA LEU A 1094 9.99 -5.79 -34.68
C LEU A 1094 11.08 -6.06 -35.73
N LEU A 1095 11.23 -5.16 -36.70
CA LEU A 1095 12.31 -5.23 -37.67
C LEU A 1095 13.69 -5.17 -37.00
N CYS A 1096 13.93 -4.23 -36.08
CA CYS A 1096 15.25 -4.03 -35.49
C CYS A 1096 15.64 -5.10 -34.44
N LEU A 1097 14.69 -5.67 -33.71
CA LEU A 1097 14.96 -6.54 -32.56
C LEU A 1097 14.64 -8.02 -32.83
N ALA A 1098 13.69 -8.31 -33.73
CA ALA A 1098 13.26 -9.65 -34.06
C ALA A 1098 13.50 -10.02 -35.54
N ASN A 1099 14.02 -9.08 -36.35
CA ASN A 1099 14.16 -9.22 -37.79
C ASN A 1099 12.84 -9.61 -38.50
N GLU A 1100 11.70 -9.17 -37.93
CA GLU A 1100 10.37 -9.48 -38.44
C GLU A 1100 9.85 -8.32 -39.30
N LEU A 1101 9.53 -8.63 -40.56
CA LEU A 1101 8.90 -7.70 -41.49
C LEU A 1101 7.37 -7.75 -41.34
N VAL A 1102 6.77 -6.58 -41.09
CA VAL A 1102 5.31 -6.44 -41.02
C VAL A 1102 4.81 -5.86 -42.34
N SER A 1103 3.90 -6.58 -43.00
CA SER A 1103 3.28 -6.09 -44.25
C SER A 1103 2.46 -4.82 -44.00
N LEU A 1104 2.35 -3.95 -45.02
CA LEU A 1104 1.57 -2.72 -44.93
C LEU A 1104 0.09 -3.00 -44.62
N ILE A 1105 -0.46 -4.08 -45.20
CA ILE A 1105 -1.86 -4.51 -44.99
C ILE A 1105 -2.09 -4.88 -43.52
N THR A 1106 -1.22 -5.73 -42.97
CA THR A 1106 -1.29 -6.14 -41.56
C THR A 1106 -1.17 -4.93 -40.63
N LEU A 1107 -0.24 -4.02 -40.91
CA LEU A 1107 -0.02 -2.82 -40.11
C LEU A 1107 -1.21 -1.85 -40.16
N ARG A 1108 -1.83 -1.68 -41.32
CA ARG A 1108 -3.06 -0.90 -41.50
C ARG A 1108 -4.20 -1.50 -40.68
N MET A 1109 -4.42 -2.81 -40.77
CA MET A 1109 -5.45 -3.50 -39.97
C MET A 1109 -5.21 -3.34 -38.47
N TRP A 1110 -3.97 -3.48 -37.99
CA TRP A 1110 -3.64 -3.26 -36.58
C TRP A 1110 -3.92 -1.83 -36.14
N THR A 1111 -3.61 -0.86 -37.00
CA THR A 1111 -3.84 0.57 -36.76
C THR A 1111 -5.32 0.88 -36.67
N GLU A 1112 -6.13 0.48 -37.65
CA GLU A 1112 -7.57 0.71 -37.68
C GLU A 1112 -8.28 0.02 -36.49
N ASN A 1113 -7.92 -1.24 -36.20
CA ASN A 1113 -8.47 -1.96 -35.06
C ASN A 1113 -8.11 -1.26 -33.73
N TYR A 1114 -6.88 -0.80 -33.57
CA TYR A 1114 -6.44 -0.11 -32.36
C TYR A 1114 -7.04 1.29 -32.23
N ALA A 1115 -7.24 2.01 -33.33
CA ALA A 1115 -7.91 3.31 -33.33
C ALA A 1115 -9.39 3.19 -32.97
N HIS A 1116 -10.10 2.23 -33.56
CA HIS A 1116 -11.49 1.94 -33.23
C HIS A 1116 -11.63 1.51 -31.76
N LEU A 1117 -10.63 0.79 -31.24
CA LEU A 1117 -10.53 0.46 -29.82
C LEU A 1117 -10.40 1.71 -28.94
N LEU A 1118 -9.47 2.60 -29.26
CA LEU A 1118 -9.29 3.85 -28.53
C LEU A 1118 -10.57 4.70 -28.58
N PHE A 1119 -11.22 4.80 -29.73
CA PHE A 1119 -12.50 5.49 -29.89
C PHE A 1119 -13.58 4.91 -28.97
N ARG A 1120 -13.76 3.58 -28.96
CA ARG A 1120 -14.74 2.95 -28.06
C ARG A 1120 -14.43 3.20 -26.57
N CYS A 1121 -13.16 3.20 -26.21
CA CYS A 1121 -12.73 3.41 -24.82
C CYS A 1121 -12.89 4.86 -24.35
N PHE A 1122 -12.66 5.83 -25.24
CA PHE A 1122 -12.43 7.22 -24.86
C PHE A 1122 -13.42 8.24 -25.46
N PHE A 1123 -14.29 7.84 -26.39
CA PHE A 1123 -15.25 8.74 -27.06
C PHE A 1123 -16.71 8.60 -26.57
N LYS A 1124 -17.12 7.48 -25.95
CA LYS A 1124 -18.48 7.32 -25.38
C LYS A 1124 -18.62 8.02 -24.01
N GLN A 1125 -18.71 9.34 -24.00
CA GLN A 1125 -19.09 10.15 -22.83
C GLN A 1125 -19.93 11.36 -23.24
N ALA A 1126 -21.26 11.25 -23.11
CA ALA A 1126 -22.16 12.40 -23.02
C ALA A 1126 -23.43 12.16 -22.17
N THR A 1127 -23.82 10.92 -21.84
CA THR A 1127 -25.16 10.67 -21.25
C THR A 1127 -25.22 9.81 -19.98
N VAL A 1128 -24.10 9.55 -19.29
CA VAL A 1128 -24.16 8.87 -17.97
C VAL A 1128 -23.45 9.73 -16.92
N PRO A 1129 -24.15 10.13 -15.83
CA PRO A 1129 -23.57 11.01 -14.83
C PRO A 1129 -22.35 10.37 -14.17
N ASP A 1130 -21.39 11.24 -13.87
CA ASP A 1130 -20.05 11.07 -13.30
C ASP A 1130 -20.00 10.39 -11.92
N THR A 1131 -20.65 9.22 -11.78
CA THR A 1131 -20.31 8.31 -10.68
C THR A 1131 -18.99 7.64 -11.02
N LYS A 1132 -18.02 7.80 -10.11
CA LYS A 1132 -16.63 7.28 -10.15
C LYS A 1132 -16.56 5.74 -10.27
N TRP A 1133 -17.14 5.18 -11.32
CA TRP A 1133 -16.61 4.00 -11.95
C TRP A 1133 -15.26 4.40 -12.50
N VAL A 1134 -14.22 4.05 -11.74
CA VAL A 1134 -12.93 3.72 -12.31
C VAL A 1134 -13.21 2.67 -13.39
N ARG A 1135 -13.46 3.12 -14.63
CA ARG A 1135 -13.69 2.24 -15.76
C ARG A 1135 -12.39 1.52 -16.01
N TRP A 1136 -12.42 0.23 -15.67
CA TRP A 1136 -11.34 -0.71 -15.85
C TRP A 1136 -10.96 -0.76 -17.33
N ASN A 1137 -9.67 -0.62 -17.62
CA ASN A 1137 -9.12 -0.67 -18.96
C ASN A 1137 -9.34 -2.06 -19.55
N ALA A 1138 -10.49 -2.26 -20.18
CA ALA A 1138 -10.65 -3.34 -21.12
C ALA A 1138 -9.80 -3.05 -22.36
N HIS A 1139 -9.36 -4.10 -23.03
CA HIS A 1139 -8.65 -4.10 -24.31
C HIS A 1139 -7.11 -4.05 -24.27
N ARG A 1140 -6.50 -5.21 -24.51
CA ARG A 1140 -5.05 -5.44 -24.51
C ARG A 1140 -4.39 -4.93 -25.80
N GLY A 1141 -3.15 -4.46 -25.64
CA GLY A 1141 -2.09 -4.77 -26.60
C GLY A 1141 -1.42 -6.06 -26.17
N SER A 1142 -1.52 -7.09 -27.00
CA SER A 1142 -0.51 -8.13 -27.19
C SER A 1142 0.13 -7.84 -28.53
#